data_AF-L1KZH7-F1
#
_entry.id   AF-L1KZH7-F1
#
_cell.length_a   1.000
_cell.length_b   1.000
_cell.length_c   1.000
_cell.angle_alpha   90.00
_cell.angle_beta   90.00
_cell.angle_gamma   90.00
#
_symmetry.space_group_name_H-M   'P 1'
#
loop_
_entity.id
_entity.type
_entity.pdbx_description
1 polymer ?
#
loop_
_entity_poly.entity_id
_entity_poly.type
_entity_poly.pdbx_seq_one_letter_code
_entity_poly.pdbx_strand_id
1 'polypeptide(L)'
;MVDERLRRLRRELDDHSRIADRLGLDLARPLRSLNDGYPENAVALVGKLAEKLLKELWRHHDIEGDPSTKALNDLVKRCRPYIRSSTVLDALEDIRRLRNRSTHDGYDISDEDGLLAVRRLVDVLVWFTDTGSVALLGGEPDMAPEVAHRCEFLAGLYLTLGYRQAKRFVLSRDTVYQLFCRESGVRLEYVELMLSQDADDLSTVLASNDGELLRTQLPKLTRFVVLDDDGDSDDRGGGAASNPLHQLLGEDFRIVRYDGFLDTIIDLDSHLARLAPTAAPTEPRATVAAVTLTTDQRTGESWVARSGDAAELLAQLARSSANVLVTGRPGSGKSTLLRSLAADAGIRRFRFYFDLGLKPKDEPFSEYAARLLAPAMTPSDRSRAFDLFLYLIRSGTALCVLDAVDEGVEEPSPAGFLRLFTDLAAVLSAESAVVMSSRVSFLADSPQVRQLLDSGAGRSEQLVEQMYANGLDPSRVPHFHVVRLAEPEATPLEKRLTAALDLPSGQPLADILGAHITRTLAERGRPDLERLLPAAFGRAFLTDRTVFSLLDLLRQLGADAFTDGRLDLDACVLEPLLRPAGPDHVAFVHSAYQELLAARYLTDPAHRDEAASLPGGAFLTEQVRAFLAGMPNRPQTDDCVLPSGAYLVGPAERLLIRRVPRPVRFDRHVVTVARYRRFLDALEADGTSRWDHPDQPADITHHPWNNRLRQPDHYENPRYDAHPAVCVSWWSAYAFAAFEGKRLPTALEWEAAARGTDGRLFPWGDAPDGARINCADSWVGRPVVTYQAWYRDFAGDALRRAGVTSVEERPGNRSPFGVLDMVGNCWEWTSSSLADPGEAVICGGSYDNPMRAVQTSTKGVYRKNGASNAVGFRCVRDVDTGGAADTSGTEERTT
;
A
#
# COMPACT_ATOMS: atom_id res chain seq x y z
N MET A 1 35.35 4.67 31.88
CA MET A 1 34.69 4.87 30.56
C MET A 1 33.47 5.80 30.69
N VAL A 2 32.61 5.57 31.69
CA VAL A 2 31.46 6.42 32.04
C VAL A 2 31.89 7.86 32.39
N ASP A 3 32.92 8.05 33.22
CA ASP A 3 33.43 9.39 33.58
C ASP A 3 33.85 10.26 32.37
N GLU A 4 34.48 9.67 31.35
CA GLU A 4 34.92 10.43 30.17
C GLU A 4 33.72 10.80 29.28
N ARG A 5 32.71 9.92 29.20
CA ARG A 5 31.44 10.21 28.52
C ARG A 5 30.66 11.30 29.25
N LEU A 6 30.60 11.26 30.58
CA LEU A 6 29.97 12.31 31.40
C LEU A 6 30.68 13.66 31.25
N ARG A 7 32.01 13.69 31.23
CA ARG A 7 32.78 14.92 30.96
C ARG A 7 32.54 15.47 29.55
N ARG A 8 32.37 14.60 28.55
CA ARG A 8 32.03 15.01 27.19
C ARG A 8 30.63 15.62 27.13
N LEU A 9 29.63 14.93 27.66
CA LEU A 9 28.25 15.43 27.73
C LEU A 9 28.16 16.73 28.53
N ARG A 10 28.99 16.88 29.59
CA ARG A 10 29.04 18.11 30.35
C ARG A 10 29.50 19.30 29.50
N ARG A 11 30.57 19.13 28.73
CA ARG A 11 31.05 20.15 27.79
C ARG A 11 29.97 20.51 26.77
N GLU A 12 29.34 19.51 26.17
CA GLU A 12 28.26 19.72 25.19
C GLU A 12 27.05 20.47 25.81
N LEU A 13 26.69 20.19 27.07
CA LEU A 13 25.60 20.92 27.75
C LEU A 13 25.98 22.34 28.18
N ASP A 14 27.24 22.57 28.56
CA ASP A 14 27.73 23.91 28.96
C ASP A 14 27.68 24.89 27.76
N ASP A 15 27.81 24.38 26.53
CA ASP A 15 27.63 25.16 25.29
C ASP A 15 26.20 25.71 25.13
N HIS A 16 25.22 25.17 25.87
CA HIS A 16 23.81 25.59 25.87
C HIS A 16 23.40 26.36 27.14
N SER A 17 24.37 26.86 27.92
CA SER A 17 24.14 27.62 29.18
C SER A 17 23.19 28.81 29.03
N ARG A 18 23.18 29.49 27.88
CA ARG A 18 22.26 30.62 27.62
C ARG A 18 20.79 30.24 27.67
N ILE A 19 20.43 29.09 27.09
CA ILE A 19 19.07 28.55 27.16
C ILE A 19 18.74 28.16 28.60
N ALA A 20 19.73 27.59 29.30
CA ALA A 20 19.58 27.16 30.68
C ALA A 20 19.25 28.33 31.62
N ASP A 21 20.01 29.42 31.52
CA ASP A 21 19.81 30.62 32.34
C ASP A 21 18.45 31.28 32.06
N ARG A 22 18.06 31.37 30.78
CA ARG A 22 16.82 32.02 30.35
C ARG A 22 15.57 31.27 30.83
N LEU A 23 15.56 29.95 30.68
CA LEU A 23 14.41 29.10 30.98
C LEU A 23 14.44 28.53 32.42
N GLY A 24 15.42 28.94 33.22
CA GLY A 24 15.65 28.42 34.57
C GLY A 24 15.81 26.90 34.56
N LEU A 25 16.64 26.38 33.65
CA LEU A 25 16.98 24.97 33.54
C LEU A 25 18.29 24.70 34.25
N ASP A 26 18.35 23.60 35.00
CA ASP A 26 19.61 23.08 35.53
C ASP A 26 20.05 21.89 34.67
N LEU A 27 20.73 22.19 33.56
CA LEU A 27 21.22 21.18 32.62
C LEU A 27 22.28 20.25 33.25
N ALA A 28 22.92 20.68 34.33
CA ALA A 28 23.90 19.87 35.05
C ALA A 28 23.27 18.84 35.99
N ARG A 29 21.98 19.00 36.35
CA ARG A 29 21.29 18.14 37.31
C ARG A 29 21.15 16.68 36.87
N PRO A 30 20.77 16.37 35.60
CA PRO A 30 20.74 14.99 35.13
C PRO A 30 22.10 14.29 35.23
N LEU A 31 23.19 14.99 34.89
CA LEU A 31 24.55 14.44 34.99
C LEU A 31 24.97 14.15 36.43
N ARG A 32 24.57 15.00 37.39
CA ARG A 32 24.81 14.74 38.82
C ARG A 32 24.04 13.49 39.27
N SER A 33 22.77 13.36 38.89
CA SER A 33 21.99 12.15 39.20
C SER A 33 22.60 10.88 38.62
N LEU A 34 23.15 10.92 37.40
CA LEU A 34 23.89 9.77 36.83
C LEU A 34 25.16 9.47 37.62
N ASN A 35 25.93 10.49 37.97
CA ASN A 35 27.15 10.33 38.76
C ASN A 35 26.87 9.78 40.16
N ASP A 36 25.70 10.09 40.72
CA ASP A 36 25.24 9.62 42.02
C ASP A 36 24.59 8.21 41.97
N GLY A 37 24.51 7.59 40.79
CA GLY A 37 23.98 6.23 40.60
C GLY A 37 22.44 6.16 40.52
N TYR A 38 21.77 7.24 40.11
CA TYR A 38 20.32 7.32 39.97
C TYR A 38 19.90 7.64 38.52
N PRO A 39 20.04 6.69 37.58
CA PRO A 39 19.72 6.92 36.17
C PRO A 39 18.23 7.18 35.91
N GLU A 40 17.32 6.61 36.70
CA GLU A 40 15.88 6.90 36.65
C GLU A 40 15.55 8.36 36.98
N ASN A 41 16.28 8.95 37.94
CA ASN A 41 16.16 10.36 38.28
C ASN A 41 16.68 11.25 37.13
N ALA A 42 17.78 10.84 36.49
CA ALA A 42 18.31 11.54 35.33
C ALA A 42 17.31 11.54 34.16
N VAL A 43 16.72 10.38 33.83
CA VAL A 43 15.68 10.25 32.80
C VAL A 43 14.46 11.14 33.12
N ALA A 44 13.99 11.13 34.37
CA ALA A 44 12.85 11.96 34.78
C ALA A 44 13.15 13.46 34.66
N LEU A 45 14.37 13.89 34.99
CA LEU A 45 14.82 15.27 34.85
C LEU A 45 14.93 15.68 33.38
N VAL A 46 15.51 14.82 32.53
CA VAL A 46 15.56 15.04 31.08
C VAL A 46 14.16 15.22 30.51
N GLY A 47 13.21 14.38 30.91
CA GLY A 47 11.81 14.52 30.51
C GLY A 47 11.19 15.88 30.87
N LYS A 48 11.47 16.39 32.09
CA LYS A 48 11.01 17.73 32.52
C LYS A 48 11.66 18.87 31.74
N LEU A 49 12.94 18.72 31.39
CA LEU A 49 13.67 19.70 30.59
C LEU A 49 13.08 19.76 29.17
N ALA A 50 12.82 18.60 28.56
CA ALA A 50 12.15 18.51 27.26
C ALA A 50 10.73 19.12 27.29
N GLU A 51 9.93 18.86 28.34
CA GLU A 51 8.61 19.49 28.50
C GLU A 51 8.70 21.02 28.51
N LYS A 52 9.65 21.58 29.27
CA LYS A 52 9.82 23.05 29.33
C LYS A 52 10.16 23.62 27.96
N LEU A 53 11.10 23.01 27.23
CA LEU A 53 11.48 23.43 25.88
C LEU A 53 10.27 23.41 24.93
N LEU A 54 9.49 22.33 24.93
CA LEU A 54 8.31 22.22 24.07
C LEU A 54 7.18 23.20 24.45
N LYS A 55 7.00 23.51 25.74
CA LYS A 55 6.04 24.53 26.17
C LYS A 55 6.40 25.91 25.64
N GLU A 56 7.69 26.23 25.57
CA GLU A 56 8.14 27.49 24.98
C GLU A 56 7.91 27.50 23.46
N LEU A 57 8.30 26.42 22.77
CA LEU A 57 8.04 26.26 21.34
C LEU A 57 6.54 26.41 21.00
N TRP A 58 5.68 25.85 21.84
CA TRP A 58 4.23 25.96 21.70
C TRP A 58 3.76 27.41 21.73
N ARG A 59 4.25 28.21 22.67
CA ARG A 59 3.89 29.63 22.77
C ARG A 59 4.44 30.44 21.60
N HIS A 60 5.63 30.10 21.12
CA HIS A 60 6.26 30.81 20.02
C HIS A 60 5.48 30.70 18.71
N HIS A 61 4.99 29.50 18.40
CA HIS A 61 4.21 29.27 17.19
C HIS A 61 2.71 29.52 17.39
N ASP A 62 2.32 30.13 18.51
CA ASP A 62 0.92 30.44 18.87
C ASP A 62 -0.03 29.25 18.69
N ILE A 63 0.43 28.06 19.13
CA ILE A 63 -0.35 26.83 18.99
C ILE A 63 -1.58 26.91 19.90
N GLU A 64 -2.76 26.56 19.37
CA GLU A 64 -4.02 26.69 20.10
C GLU A 64 -4.05 25.87 21.41
N GLY A 65 -4.40 26.53 22.52
CA GLY A 65 -4.61 25.94 23.85
C GLY A 65 -3.50 26.22 24.85
N ASP A 66 -3.72 25.85 26.12
CA ASP A 66 -2.73 26.07 27.19
C ASP A 66 -1.75 24.89 27.31
N PRO A 67 -0.44 25.08 27.01
CA PRO A 67 0.57 24.03 27.11
C PRO A 67 0.94 23.68 28.55
N SER A 68 0.56 24.49 29.55
CA SER A 68 0.94 24.27 30.96
C SER A 68 0.38 22.96 31.52
N THR A 69 -0.83 22.59 31.07
CA THR A 69 -1.60 21.41 31.51
C THR A 69 -1.28 20.13 30.73
N LYS A 70 -0.43 20.22 29.71
CA LYS A 70 -0.14 19.12 28.78
C LYS A 70 1.03 18.27 29.25
N ALA A 71 0.88 16.95 29.14
CA ALA A 71 1.97 16.00 29.36
C ALA A 71 2.95 16.04 28.17
N LEU A 72 4.17 15.54 28.37
CA LEU A 72 5.20 15.45 27.30
C LEU A 72 4.67 14.82 26.01
N ASN A 73 3.81 13.81 26.09
CA ASN A 73 3.23 13.18 24.90
C ASN A 73 2.39 14.17 24.07
N ASP A 74 1.52 14.93 24.72
CA ASP A 74 0.67 15.93 24.06
C ASP A 74 1.50 17.10 23.51
N LEU A 75 2.54 17.51 24.24
CA LEU A 75 3.48 18.54 23.81
C LEU A 75 4.24 18.11 22.56
N VAL A 76 4.84 16.91 22.57
CA VAL A 76 5.53 16.36 21.40
C VAL A 76 4.55 16.30 20.22
N LYS A 77 3.33 15.80 20.42
CA LYS A 77 2.32 15.68 19.37
C LYS A 77 1.95 17.02 18.73
N ARG A 78 1.74 18.06 19.54
CA ARG A 78 1.27 19.38 19.09
C ARG A 78 2.37 20.27 18.56
N CYS A 79 3.59 20.18 19.12
CA CYS A 79 4.75 20.90 18.61
C CYS A 79 5.38 20.24 17.39
N ARG A 80 5.06 18.96 17.12
CA ARG A 80 5.60 18.18 15.99
C ARG A 80 5.58 18.91 14.64
N PRO A 81 4.52 19.63 14.22
CA PRO A 81 4.51 20.34 12.93
C PRO A 81 5.65 21.37 12.79
N TYR A 82 6.16 21.87 13.91
CA TYR A 82 7.21 22.88 13.97
C TYR A 82 8.61 22.27 14.19
N ILE A 83 8.70 20.96 14.44
CA ILE A 83 9.97 20.24 14.61
C ILE A 83 10.24 19.43 13.34
N ARG A 84 10.97 20.04 12.41
CA ARG A 84 11.25 19.47 11.07
C ARG A 84 12.37 18.42 11.06
N SER A 85 13.23 18.40 12.08
CA SER A 85 14.36 17.46 12.19
C SER A 85 13.92 16.07 12.67
N SER A 86 14.23 15.03 11.89
CA SER A 86 14.01 13.62 12.26
C SER A 86 14.77 13.24 13.51
N THR A 87 16.06 13.58 13.57
CA THR A 87 16.92 13.34 14.73
C THR A 87 16.33 13.88 16.03
N VAL A 88 15.69 15.05 15.98
CA VAL A 88 15.10 15.70 17.16
C VAL A 88 13.79 15.05 17.55
N LEU A 89 12.94 14.69 16.58
CA LEU A 89 11.72 13.94 16.85
C LEU A 89 12.04 12.56 17.45
N ASP A 90 13.04 11.87 16.91
CA ASP A 90 13.51 10.58 17.43
C ASP A 90 14.11 10.74 18.83
N ALA A 91 14.87 11.82 19.07
CA ALA A 91 15.37 12.15 20.40
C ALA A 91 14.24 12.41 21.41
N LEU A 92 13.21 13.17 21.04
CA LEU A 92 12.04 13.43 21.89
C LEU A 92 11.23 12.16 22.15
N GLU A 93 11.13 11.28 21.15
CA GLU A 93 10.46 9.98 21.28
C GLU A 93 11.24 9.03 22.18
N ASP A 94 12.57 8.96 22.05
CA ASP A 94 13.45 8.21 22.95
C ASP A 94 13.31 8.73 24.40
N ILE A 95 13.32 10.06 24.60
CA ILE A 95 13.11 10.67 25.92
C ILE A 95 11.73 10.27 26.48
N ARG A 96 10.68 10.32 25.66
CA ARG A 96 9.31 9.91 26.04
C ARG A 96 9.28 8.44 26.45
N ARG A 97 9.85 7.56 25.62
CA ARG A 97 9.88 6.10 25.85
C ARG A 97 10.64 5.76 27.13
N LEU A 98 11.83 6.34 27.33
CA LEU A 98 12.63 6.13 28.53
C LEU A 98 11.92 6.60 29.79
N ARG A 99 11.25 7.76 29.73
CA ARG A 99 10.45 8.27 30.86
C ARG A 99 9.24 7.40 31.19
N ASN A 100 8.53 6.89 30.18
CA ASN A 100 7.39 6.00 30.40
C ASN A 100 7.86 4.69 31.07
N ARG A 101 8.97 4.11 30.58
CA ARG A 101 9.61 2.95 31.20
C ARG A 101 9.97 3.19 32.66
N SER A 102 10.54 4.37 32.98
CA SER A 102 10.95 4.72 34.34
C SER A 102 9.79 4.95 35.31
N THR A 103 8.55 5.08 34.81
CA THR A 103 7.38 5.45 35.63
C THR A 103 6.34 4.35 35.77
N HIS A 104 6.20 3.43 34.80
CA HIS A 104 5.08 2.50 34.74
C HIS A 104 5.44 1.01 34.61
N ASP A 105 6.62 0.65 34.07
CA ASP A 105 6.84 -0.72 33.58
C ASP A 105 7.62 -1.64 34.53
N GLY A 106 8.02 -1.18 35.73
CA GLY A 106 8.78 -1.99 36.69
C GLY A 106 10.14 -2.50 36.18
N TYR A 107 10.61 -1.99 35.04
CA TYR A 107 11.92 -2.26 34.47
C TYR A 107 13.00 -1.42 35.15
N ASP A 108 14.15 -2.04 35.41
CA ASP A 108 15.33 -1.36 35.94
C ASP A 108 15.94 -0.45 34.86
N ILE A 109 16.08 0.84 35.15
CA ILE A 109 16.70 1.81 34.23
C ILE A 109 18.21 1.69 34.38
N SER A 110 18.92 1.39 33.30
CA SER A 110 20.38 1.27 33.33
C SER A 110 21.08 2.63 33.26
N ASP A 111 22.35 2.69 33.67
CA ASP A 111 23.20 3.86 33.45
C ASP A 111 23.31 4.25 31.96
N GLU A 112 23.26 3.26 31.05
CA GLU A 112 23.27 3.51 29.60
C GLU A 112 21.96 4.15 29.12
N ASP A 113 20.80 3.75 29.68
CA ASP A 113 19.51 4.42 29.40
C ASP A 113 19.55 5.89 29.85
N GLY A 114 20.16 6.14 31.02
CA GLY A 114 20.36 7.49 31.55
C GLY A 114 21.30 8.35 30.71
N LEU A 115 22.43 7.79 30.27
CA LEU A 115 23.36 8.45 29.34
C LEU A 115 22.71 8.75 27.99
N LEU A 116 21.93 7.80 27.46
CA LEU A 116 21.17 7.98 26.22
C LEU A 116 20.19 9.14 26.34
N ALA A 117 19.42 9.21 27.44
CA ALA A 117 18.47 10.31 27.68
C ALA A 117 19.18 11.68 27.66
N VAL A 118 20.33 11.82 28.33
CA VAL A 118 21.09 13.07 28.33
C VAL A 118 21.63 13.39 26.94
N ARG A 119 22.09 12.40 26.18
CA ARG A 119 22.53 12.61 24.80
C ARG A 119 21.38 13.10 23.91
N ARG A 120 20.20 12.49 24.03
CA ARG A 120 19.00 12.95 23.31
C ARG A 120 18.58 14.35 23.69
N LEU A 121 18.77 14.75 24.96
CA LEU A 121 18.55 16.14 25.36
C LEU A 121 19.51 17.10 24.67
N VAL A 122 20.79 16.73 24.50
CA VAL A 122 21.75 17.51 23.72
C VAL A 122 21.29 17.65 22.27
N ASP A 123 20.84 16.56 21.63
CA ASP A 123 20.32 16.61 20.25
C ASP A 123 19.15 17.61 20.13
N VAL A 124 18.25 17.65 21.12
CA VAL A 124 17.15 18.61 21.21
C VAL A 124 17.67 20.04 21.43
N LEU A 125 18.59 20.27 22.36
CA LEU A 125 19.14 21.60 22.68
C LEU A 125 19.91 22.22 21.51
N VAL A 126 20.68 21.41 20.78
CA VAL A 126 21.37 21.85 19.55
C VAL A 126 20.36 22.38 18.55
N TRP A 127 19.27 21.64 18.31
CA TRP A 127 18.22 22.10 17.41
C TRP A 127 17.56 23.40 17.88
N PHE A 128 17.20 23.51 19.17
CA PHE A 128 16.63 24.75 19.73
C PHE A 128 17.58 25.95 19.61
N THR A 129 18.89 25.72 19.65
CA THR A 129 19.91 26.79 19.52
C THR A 129 20.08 27.21 18.06
N ASP A 130 20.13 26.24 17.14
CA ASP A 130 20.61 26.46 15.77
C ASP A 130 19.51 26.76 14.74
N THR A 131 18.22 26.43 14.97
CA THR A 131 17.15 26.74 14.00
C THR A 131 16.64 28.18 14.06
N GLY A 132 17.20 29.02 14.91
CA GLY A 132 16.72 30.40 15.07
C GLY A 132 15.50 30.55 15.97
N SER A 133 15.14 29.51 16.74
CA SER A 133 14.29 29.61 17.96
C SER A 133 14.92 30.47 19.08
N VAL A 134 15.95 31.27 18.77
CA VAL A 134 16.47 32.37 19.59
C VAL A 134 15.41 33.45 19.84
N ALA A 135 14.33 33.48 19.07
CA ALA A 135 13.13 34.24 19.43
C ALA A 135 12.53 33.80 20.79
N LEU A 136 12.70 32.54 21.20
CA LEU A 136 12.39 32.04 22.56
C LEU A 136 13.33 32.62 23.63
N LEU A 137 14.51 33.06 23.24
CA LEU A 137 15.50 33.70 24.11
C LEU A 137 15.20 35.19 24.34
N GLY A 138 14.25 35.78 23.60
CA GLY A 138 13.71 37.12 23.80
C GLY A 138 14.77 38.22 23.76
N GLY A 139 15.12 38.69 22.56
CA GLY A 139 16.04 39.82 22.39
C GLY A 139 16.51 40.15 20.98
N GLU A 140 15.94 39.56 19.92
CA GLU A 140 16.31 39.92 18.53
C GLU A 140 15.43 41.07 17.97
N PRO A 141 15.94 41.85 17.00
CA PRO A 141 15.17 42.88 16.30
C PRO A 141 13.91 42.33 15.62
N ASP A 142 12.91 43.20 15.43
CA ASP A 142 11.66 42.90 14.70
C ASP A 142 11.96 42.57 13.24
N MET A 143 12.09 41.28 12.91
CA MET A 143 12.24 40.79 11.52
C MET A 143 10.88 40.71 10.83
N ALA A 144 10.85 40.92 9.52
CA ALA A 144 9.67 40.61 8.73
C ALA A 144 9.33 39.10 8.82
N PRO A 145 8.04 38.72 8.96
CA PRO A 145 7.64 37.32 9.15
C PRO A 145 8.17 36.34 8.08
N GLU A 146 8.13 36.69 6.79
CA GLU A 146 8.69 35.83 5.74
C GLU A 146 10.22 35.67 5.85
N VAL A 147 10.98 36.72 6.21
CA VAL A 147 12.45 36.64 6.42
C VAL A 147 12.75 35.69 7.55
N ALA A 148 12.01 35.81 8.66
CA ALA A 148 12.14 34.91 9.81
C ALA A 148 11.85 33.45 9.40
N HIS A 149 10.76 33.21 8.65
CA HIS A 149 10.38 31.88 8.20
C HIS A 149 11.44 31.23 7.28
N ARG A 150 12.00 32.00 6.35
CA ARG A 150 13.06 31.53 5.45
C ARG A 150 14.38 31.31 6.18
N CYS A 151 14.73 32.17 7.12
CA CYS A 151 15.91 31.95 7.98
C CYS A 151 15.82 30.61 8.71
N GLU A 152 14.67 30.35 9.35
CA GLU A 152 14.41 29.10 10.06
C GLU A 152 14.43 27.89 9.12
N PHE A 153 13.83 28.03 7.93
CA PHE A 153 13.88 26.99 6.90
C PHE A 153 15.31 26.65 6.48
N LEU A 154 16.12 27.66 6.14
CA LEU A 154 17.51 27.45 5.73
C LEU A 154 18.37 26.89 6.86
N ALA A 155 18.19 27.35 8.09
CA ALA A 155 18.89 26.81 9.24
C ALA A 155 18.58 25.33 9.45
N GLY A 156 17.30 24.95 9.45
CA GLY A 156 16.89 23.55 9.55
C GLY A 156 17.40 22.68 8.38
N LEU A 157 17.43 23.24 7.18
CA LEU A 157 17.94 22.58 5.98
C LEU A 157 19.45 22.27 6.10
N TYR A 158 20.27 23.26 6.47
CA TYR A 158 21.71 23.07 6.63
C TYR A 158 22.06 22.15 7.81
N LEU A 159 21.29 22.21 8.91
CA LEU A 159 21.39 21.22 9.99
C LEU A 159 21.12 19.79 9.49
N THR A 160 20.12 19.62 8.63
CA THR A 160 19.79 18.32 8.02
C THR A 160 20.92 17.81 7.13
N LEU A 161 21.60 18.72 6.43
CA LEU A 161 22.83 18.42 5.68
C LEU A 161 24.06 18.19 6.59
N GLY A 162 23.92 18.30 7.91
CA GLY A 162 24.99 18.05 8.88
C GLY A 162 25.91 19.24 9.14
N TYR A 163 25.49 20.45 8.76
CA TYR A 163 26.16 21.68 9.20
C TYR A 163 25.70 22.06 10.62
N ARG A 164 26.45 22.95 11.26
CA ARG A 164 26.06 23.67 12.48
C ARG A 164 26.03 25.17 12.19
N GLN A 165 25.17 25.92 12.88
CA GLN A 165 25.12 27.37 12.72
C GLN A 165 26.26 28.01 13.52
N ALA A 166 27.26 28.56 12.83
CA ALA A 166 28.44 29.15 13.45
C ALA A 166 28.20 30.61 13.88
N LYS A 167 27.46 31.38 13.07
CA LYS A 167 27.09 32.78 13.36
C LYS A 167 25.74 33.12 12.75
N ARG A 168 25.02 34.02 13.40
CA ARG A 168 23.80 34.67 12.89
C ARG A 168 23.78 36.13 13.35
N PHE A 169 23.51 37.06 12.45
CA PHE A 169 23.31 38.47 12.77
C PHE A 169 22.08 39.01 12.04
N VAL A 170 21.14 39.59 12.78
CA VAL A 170 20.03 40.36 12.21
C VAL A 170 20.55 41.77 11.97
N LEU A 171 20.64 42.18 10.71
CA LEU A 171 21.24 43.45 10.32
C LEU A 171 20.18 44.55 10.14
N SER A 172 18.98 44.15 9.74
CA SER A 172 17.79 45.00 9.64
C SER A 172 16.53 44.15 9.83
N ARG A 173 15.35 44.75 9.63
CA ARG A 173 14.06 44.03 9.59
C ARG A 173 14.00 43.03 8.44
N ASP A 174 14.70 43.32 7.35
CA ASP A 174 14.59 42.60 6.08
C ASP A 174 15.86 41.81 5.73
N THR A 175 16.99 42.08 6.39
CA THR A 175 18.31 41.51 6.09
C THR A 175 18.92 40.73 7.26
N VAL A 176 19.33 39.49 7.00
CA VAL A 176 19.95 38.56 7.98
C VAL A 176 21.19 37.89 7.39
N TYR A 177 22.28 37.90 8.18
CA TYR A 177 23.50 37.16 7.92
C TYR A 177 23.50 35.81 8.64
N GLN A 178 23.93 34.74 7.97
CA GLN A 178 24.10 33.41 8.54
C GLN A 178 25.40 32.76 8.04
N LEU A 179 26.13 32.12 8.95
CA LEU A 179 27.31 31.32 8.63
C LEU A 179 27.12 29.91 9.16
N PHE A 180 27.22 28.93 8.27
CA PHE A 180 27.16 27.51 8.58
C PHE A 180 28.54 26.88 8.41
N CYS A 181 28.84 25.84 9.19
CA CYS A 181 30.05 25.07 9.00
C CYS A 181 29.83 23.57 9.25
N ARG A 182 30.59 22.71 8.58
CA ARG A 182 30.56 21.26 8.74
C ARG A 182 31.98 20.69 8.70
N GLU A 183 32.24 19.68 9.52
CA GLU A 183 33.44 18.87 9.41
C GLU A 183 33.20 17.72 8.44
N SER A 184 34.02 17.65 7.38
CA SER A 184 33.95 16.65 6.32
C SER A 184 35.32 15.98 6.20
N GLY A 185 35.51 14.90 6.99
CA GLY A 185 36.82 14.28 7.17
C GLY A 185 37.81 15.22 7.87
N VAL A 186 38.86 15.63 7.16
CA VAL A 186 39.89 16.58 7.67
C VAL A 186 39.62 18.03 7.21
N ARG A 187 38.55 18.25 6.44
CA ARG A 187 38.22 19.57 5.87
C ARG A 187 37.06 20.21 6.63
N LEU A 188 37.14 21.53 6.79
CA LEU A 188 36.03 22.36 7.23
C LEU A 188 35.37 22.97 6.01
N GLU A 189 34.07 22.70 5.86
CA GLU A 189 33.21 23.31 4.86
C GLU A 189 32.47 24.47 5.51
N TYR A 190 32.32 25.58 4.79
CA TYR A 190 31.60 26.78 5.25
C TYR A 190 30.56 27.16 4.22
N VAL A 191 29.43 27.70 4.68
CA VAL A 191 28.43 28.33 3.81
C VAL A 191 28.02 29.67 4.45
N GLU A 192 28.25 30.74 3.72
CA GLU A 192 27.97 32.12 4.13
C GLU A 192 26.78 32.65 3.33
N LEU A 193 25.71 33.01 4.04
CA LEU A 193 24.45 33.47 3.46
C LEU A 193 24.12 34.88 3.97
N MET A 194 23.81 35.78 3.05
CA MET A 194 23.16 37.05 3.32
C MET A 194 21.76 36.99 2.72
N LEU A 195 20.74 36.80 3.55
CA LEU A 195 19.34 36.76 3.12
C LEU A 195 18.73 38.15 3.27
N SER A 196 18.12 38.68 2.20
CA SER A 196 17.37 39.92 2.28
C SER A 196 16.09 39.89 1.46
N GLN A 197 15.04 40.54 1.95
CA GLN A 197 13.81 40.79 1.17
C GLN A 197 13.90 42.00 0.26
N ASP A 198 14.73 42.98 0.61
CA ASP A 198 14.81 44.28 -0.06
C ASP A 198 16.25 44.59 -0.47
N ALA A 199 16.48 44.72 -1.78
CA ALA A 199 17.78 45.03 -2.34
C ALA A 199 18.30 46.42 -1.93
N ASP A 200 17.40 47.38 -1.68
CA ASP A 200 17.74 48.74 -1.26
C ASP A 200 18.13 48.77 0.23
N ASP A 201 17.41 48.03 1.07
CA ASP A 201 17.80 47.79 2.47
C ASP A 201 19.17 47.13 2.56
N LEU A 202 19.41 46.06 1.77
CA LEU A 202 20.71 45.41 1.72
C LEU A 202 21.82 46.37 1.28
N SER A 203 21.57 47.19 0.24
CA SER A 203 22.54 48.20 -0.22
C SER A 203 22.88 49.20 0.88
N THR A 204 21.87 49.61 1.67
CA THR A 204 22.03 50.52 2.81
C THR A 204 22.83 49.87 3.96
N VAL A 205 22.55 48.61 4.27
CA VAL A 205 23.29 47.82 5.27
C VAL A 205 24.75 47.63 4.88
N LEU A 206 25.03 47.40 3.59
CA LEU A 206 26.40 47.24 3.09
C LEU A 206 27.17 48.56 3.04
N ALA A 207 26.53 49.64 2.58
CA ALA A 207 27.13 50.97 2.50
C ALA A 207 27.46 51.54 3.90
N SER A 208 26.60 51.29 4.90
CA SER A 208 26.84 51.72 6.28
C SER A 208 28.01 51.01 6.98
N ASN A 209 28.50 49.89 6.42
CA ASN A 209 29.62 49.12 6.94
C ASN A 209 30.84 49.10 5.99
N ASP A 210 30.88 49.95 4.96
CA ASP A 210 31.96 49.98 3.95
C ASP A 210 32.29 48.61 3.32
N GLY A 211 31.29 47.70 3.29
CA GLY A 211 31.43 46.31 2.86
C GLY A 211 32.29 45.41 3.78
N GLU A 212 32.72 45.86 4.96
CA GLU A 212 33.56 45.07 5.88
C GLU A 212 32.88 43.79 6.38
N LEU A 213 31.55 43.82 6.52
CA LEU A 213 30.72 42.72 7.02
C LEU A 213 30.84 41.44 6.18
N LEU A 214 31.38 41.54 4.96
CA LEU A 214 31.52 40.47 3.97
C LEU A 214 32.96 40.21 3.51
N ARG A 215 33.97 40.87 4.12
CA ARG A 215 35.40 40.62 3.88
C ARG A 215 35.92 39.41 4.66
N THR A 216 35.26 38.26 4.50
CA THR A 216 35.74 37.00 5.10
C THR A 216 36.88 36.41 4.27
N GLN A 217 37.75 35.57 4.87
CA GLN A 217 38.77 34.79 4.14
C GLN A 217 38.25 33.41 3.67
N LEU A 218 36.93 33.23 3.63
CA LEU A 218 36.30 31.95 3.27
C LEU A 218 36.41 31.65 1.76
N PRO A 219 36.25 30.41 1.28
CA PRO A 219 36.23 30.12 -0.15
C PRO A 219 35.11 30.91 -0.88
N LYS A 220 35.38 31.39 -2.11
CA LYS A 220 34.43 32.20 -2.89
C LYS A 220 33.17 31.45 -3.32
N LEU A 221 33.26 30.14 -3.55
CA LEU A 221 32.15 29.31 -4.08
C LEU A 221 31.03 29.03 -3.07
N THR A 222 31.19 29.45 -1.82
CA THR A 222 30.26 29.14 -0.72
C THR A 222 29.60 30.38 -0.12
N ARG A 223 29.60 31.49 -0.87
CA ARG A 223 29.08 32.79 -0.43
C ARG A 223 27.89 33.22 -1.30
N PHE A 224 26.74 33.41 -0.67
CA PHE A 224 25.50 33.72 -1.37
C PHE A 224 24.83 34.96 -0.79
N VAL A 225 24.34 35.80 -1.69
CA VAL A 225 23.37 36.85 -1.39
C VAL A 225 22.04 36.39 -1.95
N VAL A 226 21.05 36.23 -1.08
CA VAL A 226 19.77 35.63 -1.40
C VAL A 226 18.70 36.71 -1.33
N LEU A 227 18.12 37.07 -2.47
CA LEU A 227 17.12 38.15 -2.63
C LEU A 227 15.73 37.61 -3.03
N ASP A 228 14.69 38.37 -2.70
CA ASP A 228 13.30 38.07 -3.07
C ASP A 228 12.90 38.64 -4.44
N ASP A 229 13.14 39.94 -4.62
CA ASP A 229 12.84 40.66 -5.85
C ASP A 229 13.98 40.54 -6.87
N ASP A 230 13.60 40.61 -8.14
CA ASP A 230 14.57 40.96 -9.18
C ASP A 230 15.06 42.36 -8.84
N GLY A 231 16.34 42.51 -8.50
CA GLY A 231 16.99 43.82 -8.46
C GLY A 231 17.03 44.54 -9.83
N ASP A 232 16.19 44.11 -10.78
CA ASP A 232 15.98 44.69 -12.10
C ASP A 232 14.56 45.26 -12.16
N SER A 233 14.46 46.56 -11.92
CA SER A 233 13.56 47.35 -12.73
C SER A 233 13.94 47.13 -14.19
N ASP A 234 13.08 46.45 -14.97
CA ASP A 234 12.94 46.53 -16.42
C ASP A 234 14.13 47.24 -17.12
N ASP A 235 15.18 46.52 -17.55
CA ASP A 235 16.14 47.10 -18.48
C ASP A 235 16.26 46.33 -19.79
N ARG A 236 15.83 47.07 -20.81
CA ARG A 236 16.08 46.80 -22.22
C ARG A 236 17.59 46.95 -22.45
N GLY A 237 18.33 45.85 -22.38
CA GLY A 237 19.61 45.73 -23.09
C GLY A 237 20.83 46.46 -22.51
N GLY A 238 20.96 46.57 -21.18
CA GLY A 238 22.20 46.94 -20.49
C GLY A 238 22.87 45.73 -19.84
N GLY A 239 24.17 45.51 -20.09
CA GLY A 239 24.91 44.36 -19.55
C GLY A 239 25.08 44.36 -18.03
N ALA A 240 25.45 43.20 -17.47
CA ALA A 240 25.63 42.85 -16.05
C ALA A 240 26.54 43.75 -15.17
N ALA A 241 26.94 44.93 -15.65
CA ALA A 241 27.83 45.89 -14.99
C ALA A 241 27.09 47.06 -14.28
N SER A 242 25.76 47.12 -14.32
CA SER A 242 24.97 48.23 -13.76
C SER A 242 24.29 47.96 -12.40
N ASN A 243 24.33 46.74 -11.87
CA ASN A 243 23.71 46.44 -10.58
C ASN A 243 24.54 47.02 -9.41
N PRO A 244 24.00 47.95 -8.59
CA PRO A 244 24.72 48.59 -7.47
C PRO A 244 25.30 47.58 -6.46
N LEU A 245 24.61 46.45 -6.26
CA LEU A 245 25.06 45.40 -5.35
C LEU A 245 26.31 44.68 -5.88
N HIS A 246 26.41 44.45 -7.20
CA HIS A 246 27.62 43.86 -7.79
C HIS A 246 28.84 44.78 -7.66
N GLN A 247 28.63 46.10 -7.71
CA GLN A 247 29.70 47.07 -7.49
C GLN A 247 30.16 47.10 -6.01
N LEU A 248 29.24 46.89 -5.05
CA LEU A 248 29.54 46.85 -3.61
C LEU A 248 30.16 45.51 -3.15
N LEU A 249 29.72 44.38 -3.71
CA LEU A 249 30.09 43.03 -3.28
C LEU A 249 31.27 42.43 -4.07
N GLY A 250 31.52 42.94 -5.29
CA GLY A 250 32.46 42.34 -6.25
C GLY A 250 31.95 41.04 -6.87
N GLU A 251 32.81 40.34 -7.62
CA GLU A 251 32.49 39.05 -8.26
C GLU A 251 32.51 37.84 -7.29
N ASP A 252 32.83 38.09 -6.01
CA ASP A 252 33.09 37.04 -5.02
C ASP A 252 31.82 36.47 -4.35
N PHE A 253 30.68 37.14 -4.53
CA PHE A 253 29.37 36.71 -4.03
C PHE A 253 28.44 36.33 -5.18
N ARG A 254 27.74 35.21 -5.02
CA ARG A 254 26.65 34.81 -5.93
C ARG A 254 25.36 35.46 -5.46
N ILE A 255 24.89 36.47 -6.20
CA ILE A 255 23.56 37.03 -6.01
C ILE A 255 22.57 36.09 -6.70
N VAL A 256 21.68 35.49 -5.92
CA VAL A 256 20.69 34.52 -6.38
C VAL A 256 19.33 34.84 -5.78
N ARG A 257 18.26 34.52 -6.50
CA ARG A 257 16.92 34.53 -5.92
C ARG A 257 16.83 33.45 -4.85
N TYR A 258 16.00 33.65 -3.83
CA TYR A 258 15.69 32.60 -2.84
C TYR A 258 15.34 31.27 -3.50
N ASP A 259 14.54 31.35 -4.56
CA ASP A 259 14.16 30.19 -5.34
C ASP A 259 15.36 29.57 -6.09
N GLY A 260 16.17 30.37 -6.79
CA GLY A 260 17.35 29.85 -7.47
C GLY A 260 18.41 29.27 -6.52
N PHE A 261 18.49 29.78 -5.28
CA PHE A 261 19.38 29.26 -4.26
C PHE A 261 19.02 27.84 -3.84
N LEU A 262 17.73 27.55 -3.65
CA LEU A 262 17.27 26.21 -3.25
C LEU A 262 17.57 25.15 -4.33
N ASP A 263 17.57 25.53 -5.61
CA ASP A 263 17.91 24.63 -6.72
C ASP A 263 19.40 24.24 -6.73
N THR A 264 20.26 25.02 -6.06
CA THR A 264 21.68 24.64 -5.88
C THR A 264 21.88 23.49 -4.89
N ILE A 265 20.87 23.19 -4.08
CA ILE A 265 20.93 22.16 -3.03
C ILE A 265 20.47 20.81 -3.57
N ILE A 266 19.42 20.80 -4.39
CA ILE A 266 18.88 19.60 -5.03
C ILE A 266 18.32 19.93 -6.41
N ASP A 267 18.84 19.26 -7.45
CA ASP A 267 18.38 19.38 -8.83
C ASP A 267 17.17 18.48 -9.07
N LEU A 268 16.01 18.90 -8.55
CA LEU A 268 14.76 18.15 -8.71
C LEU A 268 14.31 18.07 -10.17
N ASP A 269 14.66 19.03 -11.02
CA ASP A 269 14.32 18.97 -12.43
C ASP A 269 15.04 17.81 -13.12
N SER A 270 16.29 17.51 -12.78
CA SER A 270 16.98 16.30 -13.23
C SER A 270 16.33 15.01 -12.72
N HIS A 271 15.83 15.00 -11.48
CA HIS A 271 15.04 13.88 -10.95
C HIS A 271 13.74 13.68 -11.73
N LEU A 272 13.01 14.76 -12.02
CA LEU A 272 11.72 14.74 -12.71
C LEU A 272 11.84 14.63 -14.23
N ALA A 273 12.99 14.95 -14.83
CA ALA A 273 13.23 14.85 -16.27
C ALA A 273 13.04 13.42 -16.78
N ARG A 274 13.29 12.42 -15.93
CA ARG A 274 13.06 11.00 -16.24
C ARG A 274 11.57 10.62 -16.29
N LEU A 275 10.68 11.48 -15.79
CA LEU A 275 9.22 11.32 -15.85
C LEU A 275 8.63 11.86 -17.16
N ALA A 276 9.38 12.71 -17.87
CA ALA A 276 8.92 13.28 -19.11
C ALA A 276 8.70 12.15 -20.14
N PRO A 277 7.54 12.10 -20.81
CA PRO A 277 7.37 11.18 -21.91
C PRO A 277 8.44 11.51 -22.97
N THR A 278 9.10 10.47 -23.49
CA THR A 278 10.13 10.56 -24.54
C THR A 278 9.66 11.20 -25.85
N ALA A 279 8.38 11.57 -25.94
CA ALA A 279 7.83 12.40 -27.01
C ALA A 279 6.82 13.41 -26.43
N ALA A 280 6.83 14.64 -26.93
CA ALA A 280 5.78 15.62 -26.69
C ALA A 280 4.41 14.98 -27.00
N PRO A 281 3.37 15.17 -26.17
CA PRO A 281 2.06 14.62 -26.47
C PRO A 281 1.51 15.34 -27.69
N THR A 282 1.59 14.70 -28.85
CA THR A 282 0.89 15.10 -30.07
C THR A 282 -0.62 14.88 -29.97
N GLU A 283 -1.10 14.22 -28.91
CA GLU A 283 -2.52 14.00 -28.65
C GLU A 283 -3.01 14.75 -27.41
N PRO A 284 -4.22 15.34 -27.46
CA PRO A 284 -4.84 15.94 -26.27
C PRO A 284 -5.04 14.88 -25.20
N ARG A 285 -4.72 15.23 -23.94
CA ARG A 285 -4.94 14.35 -22.79
C ARG A 285 -6.42 13.93 -22.75
N ALA A 286 -6.68 12.64 -22.84
CA ALA A 286 -8.01 12.10 -22.61
C ALA A 286 -8.46 12.48 -21.19
N THR A 287 -9.58 13.19 -21.07
CA THR A 287 -10.17 13.51 -19.78
C THR A 287 -10.60 12.23 -19.09
N VAL A 288 -10.21 12.08 -17.82
CA VAL A 288 -10.55 10.92 -17.00
C VAL A 288 -11.47 11.42 -15.92
N ALA A 289 -12.74 11.00 -15.95
CA ALA A 289 -13.66 11.34 -14.88
C ALA A 289 -13.25 10.65 -13.57
N ALA A 290 -13.47 11.30 -12.44
CA ALA A 290 -13.23 10.73 -11.12
C ALA A 290 -14.26 11.22 -10.11
N VAL A 291 -14.37 10.48 -9.01
CA VAL A 291 -15.15 10.86 -7.83
C VAL A 291 -14.28 10.89 -6.59
N THR A 292 -14.47 11.88 -5.72
CA THR A 292 -13.95 11.84 -4.35
C THR A 292 -14.97 11.17 -3.45
N LEU A 293 -14.49 10.26 -2.59
CA LEU A 293 -15.32 9.58 -1.61
C LEU A 293 -15.12 10.21 -0.23
N THR A 294 -16.22 10.43 0.47
CA THR A 294 -16.25 10.76 1.91
C THR A 294 -16.84 9.58 2.66
N THR A 295 -16.35 9.30 3.87
CA THR A 295 -16.78 8.16 4.68
C THR A 295 -17.47 8.62 5.98
N ASP A 296 -18.53 7.91 6.37
CA ASP A 296 -19.24 8.12 7.64
C ASP A 296 -18.38 7.57 8.78
N GLN A 297 -18.04 8.41 9.74
CA GLN A 297 -17.13 8.06 10.83
C GLN A 297 -17.70 6.96 11.76
N ARG A 298 -19.01 6.77 11.81
CA ARG A 298 -19.67 5.78 12.68
C ARG A 298 -19.90 4.45 11.97
N THR A 299 -20.24 4.49 10.68
CA THR A 299 -20.60 3.28 9.92
C THR A 299 -19.48 2.78 9.00
N GLY A 300 -18.49 3.61 8.69
CA GLY A 300 -17.45 3.33 7.69
C GLY A 300 -17.98 3.31 6.25
N GLU A 301 -19.19 3.83 6.00
CA GLU A 301 -19.80 3.86 4.67
C GLU A 301 -19.33 5.07 3.88
N SER A 302 -18.87 4.85 2.64
CA SER A 302 -18.42 5.92 1.76
C SER A 302 -19.49 6.34 0.75
N TRP A 303 -19.65 7.65 0.52
CA TRP A 303 -20.47 8.22 -0.56
C TRP A 303 -19.67 9.18 -1.44
N VAL A 304 -20.19 9.45 -2.63
CA VAL A 304 -19.59 10.41 -3.56
C VAL A 304 -19.77 11.83 -3.02
N ALA A 305 -18.67 12.50 -2.74
CA ALA A 305 -18.65 13.89 -2.28
C ALA A 305 -18.60 14.88 -3.44
N ARG A 306 -17.73 14.62 -4.43
CA ARG A 306 -17.63 15.40 -5.66
C ARG A 306 -17.31 14.47 -6.83
N SER A 307 -17.65 14.93 -8.03
CA SER A 307 -17.30 14.31 -9.30
C SER A 307 -16.75 15.37 -10.24
N GLY A 308 -15.75 15.04 -11.06
CA GLY A 308 -15.14 15.98 -11.99
C GLY A 308 -14.03 15.33 -12.82
N ASP A 309 -13.21 16.16 -13.46
CA ASP A 309 -11.98 15.70 -14.08
C ASP A 309 -10.95 15.29 -13.03
N ALA A 310 -10.30 14.14 -13.23
CA ALA A 310 -9.35 13.58 -12.29
C ALA A 310 -8.11 14.47 -12.10
N ALA A 311 -7.60 15.09 -13.17
CA ALA A 311 -6.42 15.93 -13.07
C ALA A 311 -6.74 17.21 -12.27
N GLU A 312 -7.90 17.83 -12.51
CA GLU A 312 -8.36 19.00 -11.76
C GLU A 312 -8.57 18.69 -10.26
N LEU A 313 -9.24 17.57 -9.95
CA LEU A 313 -9.48 17.14 -8.58
C LEU A 313 -8.16 16.85 -7.83
N LEU A 314 -7.22 16.16 -8.48
CA LEU A 314 -5.92 15.86 -7.89
C LEU A 314 -5.09 17.11 -7.68
N ALA A 315 -5.07 18.04 -8.65
CA ALA A 315 -4.38 19.32 -8.53
C ALA A 315 -4.96 20.15 -7.36
N GLN A 316 -6.28 20.18 -7.20
CA GLN A 316 -6.93 20.89 -6.10
C GLN A 316 -6.53 20.31 -4.73
N LEU A 317 -6.58 18.98 -4.58
CA LEU A 317 -6.23 18.30 -3.32
C LEU A 317 -4.73 18.42 -3.00
N ALA A 318 -3.86 18.28 -4.00
CA ALA A 318 -2.41 18.40 -3.82
C ALA A 318 -1.98 19.80 -3.35
N ARG A 319 -2.71 20.85 -3.74
CA ARG A 319 -2.47 22.22 -3.25
C ARG A 319 -2.85 22.38 -1.78
N SER A 320 -3.92 21.73 -1.31
CA SER A 320 -4.43 21.86 0.06
C SER A 320 -3.75 20.97 1.11
N SER A 321 -2.55 20.45 0.83
CA SER A 321 -1.81 19.50 1.70
C SER A 321 -2.58 18.21 2.01
N ALA A 322 -3.50 17.79 1.12
CA ALA A 322 -4.25 16.56 1.32
C ALA A 322 -3.42 15.33 0.96
N ASN A 323 -3.49 14.28 1.78
CA ASN A 323 -3.05 12.96 1.39
C ASN A 323 -4.16 12.28 0.57
N VAL A 324 -3.81 11.68 -0.56
CA VAL A 324 -4.76 11.16 -1.55
C VAL A 324 -4.40 9.73 -1.94
N LEU A 325 -5.38 8.84 -1.92
CA LEU A 325 -5.29 7.53 -2.53
C LEU A 325 -6.10 7.51 -3.83
N VAL A 326 -5.42 7.31 -4.95
CA VAL A 326 -6.00 7.20 -6.29
C VAL A 326 -6.23 5.73 -6.62
N THR A 327 -7.47 5.37 -6.91
CA THR A 327 -7.88 4.00 -7.23
C THR A 327 -8.53 3.92 -8.61
N GLY A 328 -8.36 2.79 -9.29
CA GLY A 328 -9.03 2.52 -10.56
C GLY A 328 -8.45 1.29 -11.24
N ARG A 329 -9.18 0.75 -12.23
CA ARG A 329 -8.80 -0.46 -12.97
C ARG A 329 -7.43 -0.35 -13.64
N PRO A 330 -6.74 -1.46 -13.97
CA PRO A 330 -5.52 -1.43 -14.79
C PRO A 330 -5.75 -0.66 -16.11
N GLY A 331 -4.75 0.10 -16.55
CA GLY A 331 -4.87 0.94 -17.74
C GLY A 331 -5.66 2.25 -17.59
N SER A 332 -6.25 2.54 -16.41
CA SER A 332 -7.09 3.73 -16.18
C SER A 332 -6.38 5.10 -16.26
N GLY A 333 -5.06 5.12 -16.50
CA GLY A 333 -4.27 6.36 -16.63
C GLY A 333 -3.69 6.91 -15.32
N LYS A 334 -3.77 6.17 -14.20
CA LYS A 334 -3.23 6.58 -12.88
C LYS A 334 -1.81 7.10 -12.96
N SER A 335 -0.86 6.30 -13.45
CA SER A 335 0.55 6.68 -13.55
C SER A 335 0.76 7.91 -14.42
N THR A 336 -0.01 8.05 -15.51
CA THR A 336 0.05 9.22 -16.38
C THR A 336 -0.45 10.50 -15.67
N LEU A 337 -1.56 10.40 -14.92
CA LEU A 337 -2.08 11.49 -14.11
C LEU A 337 -1.07 11.89 -13.02
N LEU A 338 -0.50 10.91 -12.32
CA LEU A 338 0.47 11.13 -11.25
C LEU A 338 1.79 11.73 -11.76
N ARG A 339 2.31 11.26 -12.90
CA ARG A 339 3.48 11.88 -13.54
C ARG A 339 3.20 13.30 -13.97
N SER A 340 2.03 13.58 -14.54
CA SER A 340 1.64 14.95 -14.84
C SER A 340 1.57 15.82 -13.60
N LEU A 341 1.02 15.29 -12.50
CA LEU A 341 0.90 16.03 -11.25
C LEU A 341 2.28 16.35 -10.67
N ALA A 342 3.21 15.39 -10.72
CA ALA A 342 4.60 15.59 -10.30
C ALA A 342 5.37 16.54 -11.23
N ALA A 343 5.05 16.58 -12.53
CA ALA A 343 5.72 17.45 -13.50
C ALA A 343 5.21 18.92 -13.45
N ASP A 344 4.03 19.18 -12.89
CA ASP A 344 3.45 20.52 -12.82
C ASP A 344 4.05 21.35 -11.68
N ALA A 345 4.89 22.33 -12.04
CA ALA A 345 5.57 23.22 -11.09
C ALA A 345 4.61 24.19 -10.38
N GLY A 346 3.40 24.40 -10.93
CA GLY A 346 2.36 25.23 -10.33
C GLY A 346 1.59 24.56 -9.18
N ILE A 347 1.86 23.29 -8.88
CA ILE A 347 1.24 22.58 -7.75
C ILE A 347 2.02 22.87 -6.46
N ARG A 348 3.30 22.52 -6.45
CA ARG A 348 4.24 22.73 -5.35
C ARG A 348 5.64 22.87 -5.91
N ARG A 349 6.50 23.63 -5.23
CA ARG A 349 7.90 23.79 -5.63
C ARG A 349 8.63 22.44 -5.63
N PHE A 350 8.73 21.83 -4.45
CA PHE A 350 9.40 20.55 -4.28
C PHE A 350 8.46 19.41 -4.65
N ARG A 351 8.85 18.58 -5.61
CA ARG A 351 8.02 17.49 -6.14
C ARG A 351 8.89 16.25 -6.25
N PHE A 352 8.38 15.14 -5.74
CA PHE A 352 9.05 13.85 -5.74
C PHE A 352 8.14 12.82 -6.38
N TYR A 353 8.72 11.92 -7.17
CA TYR A 353 7.99 10.80 -7.75
C TYR A 353 8.76 9.51 -7.52
N PHE A 354 8.08 8.54 -6.93
CA PHE A 354 8.60 7.22 -6.68
C PHE A 354 7.67 6.19 -7.30
N ASP A 355 8.19 5.40 -8.23
CA ASP A 355 7.49 4.24 -8.78
C ASP A 355 7.77 3.04 -7.88
N LEU A 356 6.81 2.65 -7.03
CA LEU A 356 7.01 1.54 -6.11
C LEU A 356 7.01 0.16 -6.82
N GLY A 357 6.61 0.09 -8.09
CA GLY A 357 6.77 -1.12 -8.91
C GLY A 357 8.22 -1.39 -9.31
N LEU A 358 9.12 -0.41 -9.16
CA LEU A 358 10.57 -0.57 -9.35
C LEU A 358 11.35 -0.73 -8.05
N LYS A 359 10.68 -0.63 -6.91
CA LYS A 359 11.28 -0.82 -5.59
C LYS A 359 11.45 -2.33 -5.33
N PRO A 360 12.68 -2.85 -5.13
CA PRO A 360 12.89 -4.18 -4.58
C PRO A 360 12.11 -4.37 -3.28
N LYS A 361 11.47 -5.52 -3.10
CA LYS A 361 10.56 -5.74 -1.96
C LYS A 361 11.31 -5.75 -0.63
N ASP A 362 12.55 -6.22 -0.64
CA ASP A 362 13.47 -6.33 0.50
C ASP A 362 14.23 -5.03 0.81
N GLU A 363 14.31 -4.09 -0.14
CA GLU A 363 14.91 -2.76 0.08
C GLU A 363 13.92 -1.88 0.87
N PRO A 364 14.28 -1.27 2.00
CA PRO A 364 13.44 -0.29 2.67
C PRO A 364 13.15 0.94 1.79
N PHE A 365 12.00 1.59 1.96
CA PHE A 365 11.66 2.79 1.19
C PHE A 365 12.68 3.92 1.36
N SER A 366 13.29 4.04 2.53
CA SER A 366 14.35 5.02 2.79
C SER A 366 15.57 4.84 1.88
N GLU A 367 16.02 3.60 1.69
CA GLU A 367 17.14 3.26 0.81
C GLU A 367 16.76 3.48 -0.66
N TYR A 368 15.56 3.04 -1.03
CA TYR A 368 15.01 3.25 -2.37
C TYR A 368 14.95 4.73 -2.76
N ALA A 369 14.38 5.55 -1.88
CA ALA A 369 14.28 6.99 -2.09
C ALA A 369 15.67 7.65 -2.11
N ALA A 370 16.57 7.30 -1.19
CA ALA A 370 17.94 7.81 -1.19
C ALA A 370 18.67 7.51 -2.50
N ARG A 371 18.55 6.27 -2.99
CA ARG A 371 19.18 5.82 -4.24
C ARG A 371 18.68 6.59 -5.46
N LEU A 372 17.40 6.92 -5.50
CA LEU A 372 16.81 7.69 -6.60
C LEU A 372 17.12 9.19 -6.56
N LEU A 373 17.29 9.74 -5.36
CA LEU A 373 17.55 11.17 -5.16
C LEU A 373 19.03 11.54 -5.16
N ALA A 374 19.92 10.63 -4.75
CA ALA A 374 21.35 10.89 -4.68
C ALA A 374 21.98 11.42 -5.99
N PRO A 375 21.56 11.00 -7.20
CA PRO A 375 22.08 11.58 -8.44
C PRO A 375 21.72 13.06 -8.65
N ALA A 376 20.65 13.55 -8.04
CA ALA A 376 20.20 14.95 -8.09
C ALA A 376 20.92 15.84 -7.07
N MET A 377 21.88 15.30 -6.31
CA MET A 377 22.60 16.00 -5.25
C MET A 377 24.11 16.04 -5.49
N THR A 378 24.76 17.02 -4.85
CA THR A 378 26.22 17.13 -4.83
C THR A 378 26.84 15.86 -4.21
N PRO A 379 28.04 15.42 -4.65
CA PRO A 379 28.69 14.22 -4.10
C PRO A 379 28.85 14.22 -2.58
N SER A 380 29.07 15.39 -1.96
CA SER A 380 29.22 15.56 -0.51
C SER A 380 27.92 15.34 0.27
N ASP A 381 26.76 15.51 -0.37
CA ASP A 381 25.46 15.49 0.32
C ASP A 381 24.62 14.25 -0.02
N ARG A 382 25.10 13.36 -0.91
CA ARG A 382 24.37 12.15 -1.32
C ARG A 382 23.95 11.24 -0.17
N SER A 383 24.77 11.13 0.89
CA SER A 383 24.45 10.30 2.06
C SER A 383 23.30 10.87 2.90
N ARG A 384 22.90 12.13 2.66
CA ARG A 384 21.81 12.84 3.34
C ARG A 384 20.56 12.97 2.47
N ALA A 385 20.51 12.29 1.32
CA ALA A 385 19.41 12.45 0.36
C ALA A 385 18.03 12.16 0.96
N PHE A 386 17.91 11.09 1.75
CA PHE A 386 16.65 10.77 2.42
C PHE A 386 16.32 11.74 3.56
N ASP A 387 17.31 12.18 4.34
CA ASP A 387 17.11 13.17 5.41
C ASP A 387 16.58 14.50 4.83
N LEU A 388 17.21 14.98 3.74
CA LEU A 388 16.78 16.17 3.01
C LEU A 388 15.35 16.01 2.48
N PHE A 389 15.05 14.88 1.85
CA PHE A 389 13.72 14.58 1.37
C PHE A 389 12.68 14.62 2.51
N LEU A 390 12.95 13.96 3.64
CA LEU A 390 12.08 14.00 4.81
C LEU A 390 11.88 15.43 5.34
N TYR A 391 12.93 16.25 5.37
CA TYR A 391 12.83 17.64 5.79
C TYR A 391 11.88 18.43 4.89
N LEU A 392 12.01 18.29 3.56
CA LEU A 392 11.15 18.97 2.57
C LEU A 392 9.70 18.48 2.59
N ILE A 393 9.49 17.19 2.84
CA ILE A 393 8.14 16.63 3.03
C ILE A 393 7.48 17.21 4.27
N ARG A 394 8.23 17.29 5.38
CA ARG A 394 7.70 17.76 6.67
C ARG A 394 7.56 19.27 6.77
N SER A 395 8.22 20.04 5.91
CA SER A 395 7.97 21.49 5.81
C SER A 395 6.62 21.82 5.17
N GLY A 396 5.88 20.82 4.66
CA GLY A 396 4.59 21.05 4.01
C GLY A 396 4.70 21.80 2.68
N THR A 397 5.90 21.89 2.12
CA THR A 397 6.20 22.57 0.84
C THR A 397 6.36 21.60 -0.32
N ALA A 398 6.46 20.30 -0.03
CA ALA A 398 6.66 19.27 -1.03
C ALA A 398 5.37 18.49 -1.37
N LEU A 399 5.31 18.01 -2.61
CA LEU A 399 4.41 16.97 -3.09
C LEU A 399 5.20 15.67 -3.22
N CYS A 400 4.73 14.61 -2.58
CA CYS A 400 5.25 13.26 -2.81
C CYS A 400 4.24 12.45 -3.61
N VAL A 401 4.69 11.89 -4.73
CA VAL A 401 3.89 10.99 -5.55
C VAL A 401 4.44 9.58 -5.41
N LEU A 402 3.64 8.67 -4.87
CA LEU A 402 3.95 7.24 -4.74
C LEU A 402 3.09 6.46 -5.73
N ASP A 403 3.65 6.12 -6.88
CA ASP A 403 2.93 5.40 -7.93
C ASP A 403 3.05 3.88 -7.71
N ALA A 404 2.01 3.15 -8.10
CA ALA A 404 1.93 1.69 -8.04
C ALA A 404 2.23 1.11 -6.65
N VAL A 405 1.61 1.66 -5.59
CA VAL A 405 1.86 1.21 -4.22
C VAL A 405 1.54 -0.27 -4.02
N ASP A 406 0.52 -0.78 -4.71
CA ASP A 406 0.18 -2.20 -4.70
C ASP A 406 1.25 -3.10 -5.34
N GLU A 407 2.05 -2.56 -6.27
CA GLU A 407 3.22 -3.26 -6.82
C GLU A 407 4.42 -3.23 -5.86
N GLY A 408 4.46 -2.34 -4.87
CA GLY A 408 5.49 -2.32 -3.83
C GLY A 408 5.27 -3.34 -2.70
N VAL A 409 4.09 -3.96 -2.63
CA VAL A 409 3.73 -4.87 -1.53
C VAL A 409 4.38 -6.23 -1.75
N GLU A 410 5.12 -6.72 -0.75
CA GLU A 410 5.82 -8.02 -0.77
C GLU A 410 4.86 -9.21 -1.01
N GLU A 411 3.69 -9.18 -0.38
CA GLU A 411 2.63 -10.16 -0.56
C GLU A 411 1.29 -9.44 -0.75
N PRO A 412 0.41 -9.86 -1.67
CA PRO A 412 -0.88 -9.20 -1.90
C PRO A 412 -1.87 -9.54 -0.77
N SER A 413 -1.55 -9.14 0.46
CA SER A 413 -2.29 -9.40 1.68
C SER A 413 -2.41 -8.12 2.51
N PRO A 414 -3.40 -8.03 3.42
CA PRO A 414 -3.49 -6.93 4.37
C PRO A 414 -2.21 -6.77 5.22
N ALA A 415 -1.55 -7.87 5.59
CA ALA A 415 -0.33 -7.84 6.38
C ALA A 415 0.86 -7.27 5.57
N GLY A 416 1.02 -7.70 4.32
CA GLY A 416 2.02 -7.14 3.42
C GLY A 416 1.83 -5.64 3.21
N PHE A 417 0.58 -5.21 3.01
CA PHE A 417 0.28 -3.79 2.87
C PHE A 417 0.59 -3.00 4.14
N LEU A 418 0.26 -3.51 5.33
CA LEU A 418 0.58 -2.85 6.59
C LEU A 418 2.09 -2.70 6.78
N ARG A 419 2.91 -3.70 6.42
CA ARG A 419 4.37 -3.59 6.46
C ARG A 419 4.90 -2.47 5.56
N LEU A 420 4.46 -2.45 4.29
CA LEU A 420 4.83 -1.37 3.37
C LEU A 420 4.34 -0.01 3.87
N PHE A 421 3.12 0.05 4.38
CA PHE A 421 2.54 1.29 4.88
C PHE A 421 3.27 1.81 6.13
N THR A 422 3.75 0.93 7.02
CA THR A 422 4.66 1.31 8.11
C THR A 422 5.94 1.91 7.57
N ASP A 423 6.57 1.26 6.59
CA ASP A 423 7.80 1.75 5.96
C ASP A 423 7.60 3.15 5.34
N LEU A 424 6.44 3.37 4.70
CA LEU A 424 6.04 4.67 4.17
C LEU A 424 5.61 5.67 5.25
N ALA A 425 5.26 5.25 6.47
CA ALA A 425 4.68 6.12 7.49
C ALA A 425 5.59 7.29 7.90
N ALA A 426 6.90 7.17 7.67
CA ALA A 426 7.86 8.25 7.92
C ALA A 426 7.62 9.50 7.06
N VAL A 427 7.07 9.34 5.84
CA VAL A 427 6.73 10.43 4.90
C VAL A 427 5.26 10.85 4.95
N LEU A 428 4.39 10.06 5.58
CA LEU A 428 2.95 10.29 5.68
C LEU A 428 2.57 11.19 6.87
N SER A 429 3.20 12.35 7.03
CA SER A 429 2.89 13.25 8.15
C SER A 429 1.56 14.01 7.92
N ALA A 430 1.03 14.65 8.98
CA ALA A 430 -0.15 15.52 8.83
C ALA A 430 0.09 16.72 7.88
N GLU A 431 1.35 17.13 7.73
CA GLU A 431 1.77 18.25 6.89
C GLU A 431 2.15 17.83 5.47
N SER A 432 2.29 16.52 5.21
CA SER A 432 2.71 16.03 3.91
C SER A 432 1.56 16.05 2.91
N ALA A 433 1.83 16.49 1.68
CA ALA A 433 0.96 16.22 0.54
C ALA A 433 1.44 14.95 -0.16
N VAL A 434 0.84 13.81 0.16
CA VAL A 434 1.20 12.51 -0.47
C VAL A 434 0.06 12.02 -1.34
N VAL A 435 0.36 11.80 -2.62
CA VAL A 435 -0.58 11.20 -3.58
C VAL A 435 -0.08 9.81 -3.95
N MET A 436 -0.86 8.81 -3.59
CA MET A 436 -0.55 7.40 -3.82
C MET A 436 -1.50 6.81 -4.86
N SER A 437 -1.03 5.90 -5.71
CA SER A 437 -1.92 5.13 -6.60
C SER A 437 -1.94 3.63 -6.28
N SER A 438 -3.07 2.98 -6.59
CA SER A 438 -3.20 1.54 -6.55
C SER A 438 -4.08 1.00 -7.68
N ARG A 439 -3.72 -0.20 -8.20
CA ARG A 439 -4.46 -0.91 -9.26
C ARG A 439 -5.67 -1.71 -8.77
N VAL A 440 -5.73 -2.16 -7.51
CA VAL A 440 -6.62 -3.28 -7.11
C VAL A 440 -7.51 -3.01 -5.88
N SER A 441 -8.69 -3.63 -5.97
CA SER A 441 -9.83 -3.73 -5.03
C SER A 441 -9.46 -3.86 -3.56
N PHE A 442 -8.38 -4.54 -3.17
CA PHE A 442 -8.13 -4.79 -1.75
C PHE A 442 -8.01 -3.49 -0.94
N LEU A 443 -7.44 -2.40 -1.46
CA LEU A 443 -7.38 -1.12 -0.72
C LEU A 443 -8.72 -0.37 -0.70
N ALA A 444 -9.49 -0.46 -1.79
CA ALA A 444 -10.76 0.23 -1.94
C ALA A 444 -11.95 -0.53 -1.33
N ASP A 445 -11.86 -1.85 -1.23
CA ASP A 445 -12.91 -2.79 -0.86
C ASP A 445 -12.61 -3.50 0.47
N SER A 446 -11.36 -3.57 0.95
CA SER A 446 -11.07 -4.02 2.32
C SER A 446 -11.66 -3.02 3.32
N PRO A 447 -12.55 -3.46 4.21
CA PRO A 447 -12.99 -2.63 5.33
C PRO A 447 -11.83 -2.23 6.24
N GLN A 448 -10.84 -3.11 6.42
CA GLN A 448 -9.67 -2.85 7.29
C GLN A 448 -8.79 -1.72 6.73
N VAL A 449 -8.50 -1.74 5.43
CA VAL A 449 -7.71 -0.67 4.81
C VAL A 449 -8.50 0.63 4.74
N ARG A 450 -9.81 0.59 4.48
CA ARG A 450 -10.66 1.78 4.57
C ARG A 450 -10.65 2.38 5.98
N GLN A 451 -10.73 1.56 7.03
CA GLN A 451 -10.58 2.00 8.42
C GLN A 451 -9.16 2.52 8.76
N LEU A 452 -8.13 2.05 8.07
CA LEU A 452 -6.78 2.59 8.21
C LEU A 452 -6.68 4.00 7.61
N LEU A 453 -7.23 4.18 6.42
CA LEU A 453 -7.15 5.41 5.61
C LEU A 453 -8.15 6.49 6.07
N ASP A 454 -9.22 6.09 6.74
CA ASP A 454 -10.22 6.97 7.34
C ASP A 454 -9.90 7.17 8.83
N SER A 455 -9.56 8.39 9.24
CA SER A 455 -9.15 8.65 10.63
C SER A 455 -10.34 8.78 11.59
N GLY A 456 -11.58 8.64 11.10
CA GLY A 456 -12.80 8.88 11.87
C GLY A 456 -13.44 7.64 12.51
N ALA A 457 -13.17 6.43 12.02
CA ALA A 457 -13.83 5.22 12.51
C ALA A 457 -13.09 4.56 13.67
N GLY A 458 -13.83 4.04 14.65
CA GLY A 458 -13.31 3.15 15.68
C GLY A 458 -12.65 1.95 15.04
N ARG A 459 -11.30 1.93 15.01
CA ARG A 459 -10.52 0.83 14.46
C ARG A 459 -10.78 -0.42 15.31
N SER A 460 -10.98 -1.57 14.65
CA SER A 460 -11.10 -2.83 15.39
C SER A 460 -9.87 -3.05 16.27
N GLU A 461 -10.05 -3.65 17.44
CA GLU A 461 -8.96 -3.96 18.38
C GLU A 461 -7.86 -4.77 17.69
N GLN A 462 -8.26 -5.74 16.86
CA GLN A 462 -7.34 -6.55 16.05
C GLN A 462 -6.50 -5.72 15.06
N LEU A 463 -7.10 -4.73 14.39
CA LEU A 463 -6.36 -3.84 13.48
C LEU A 463 -5.40 -2.95 14.26
N VAL A 464 -5.82 -2.43 15.41
CA VAL A 464 -4.97 -1.62 16.30
C VAL A 464 -3.76 -2.42 16.79
N GLU A 465 -3.97 -3.64 17.25
CA GLU A 465 -2.89 -4.57 17.64
C GLU A 465 -1.93 -4.85 16.49
N GLN A 466 -2.46 -5.12 15.29
CA GLN A 466 -1.64 -5.34 14.10
C GLN A 466 -0.80 -4.13 13.74
N MET A 467 -1.36 -2.93 13.82
CA MET A 467 -0.62 -1.69 13.56
C MET A 467 0.54 -1.54 14.55
N TYR A 468 0.29 -1.70 15.86
CA TYR A 468 1.34 -1.62 16.88
C TYR A 468 2.40 -2.73 16.70
N ALA A 469 1.99 -3.96 16.38
CA ALA A 469 2.92 -5.05 16.10
C ALA A 469 3.84 -4.77 14.91
N ASN A 470 3.35 -4.00 13.93
CA ASN A 470 4.14 -3.51 12.80
C ASN A 470 4.77 -2.13 13.07
N GLY A 471 4.85 -1.66 14.31
CA GLY A 471 5.53 -0.41 14.67
C GLY A 471 4.79 0.88 14.27
N LEU A 472 3.54 0.79 13.86
CA LEU A 472 2.72 1.92 13.43
C LEU A 472 1.77 2.35 14.55
N ASP A 473 1.91 3.58 15.03
CA ASP A 473 0.95 4.18 15.96
C ASP A 473 -0.31 4.59 15.18
N PRO A 474 -1.48 4.03 15.51
CA PRO A 474 -2.74 4.38 14.88
C PRO A 474 -3.03 5.89 14.85
N SER A 475 -2.67 6.61 15.90
CA SER A 475 -2.90 8.06 16.01
C SER A 475 -1.99 8.89 15.11
N ARG A 476 -0.97 8.27 14.48
CA ARG A 476 -0.01 8.92 13.57
C ARG A 476 -0.35 8.74 12.10
N VAL A 477 -1.36 7.92 11.76
CA VAL A 477 -1.77 7.73 10.37
C VAL A 477 -2.56 8.95 9.88
N PRO A 478 -2.14 9.62 8.80
CA PRO A 478 -2.85 10.80 8.31
C PRO A 478 -4.14 10.40 7.61
N HIS A 479 -5.06 11.36 7.49
CA HIS A 479 -6.31 11.16 6.77
C HIS A 479 -6.05 11.11 5.26
N PHE A 480 -6.65 10.13 4.57
CA PHE A 480 -6.60 10.06 3.11
C PHE A 480 -7.95 10.41 2.49
N HIS A 481 -7.91 11.22 1.43
CA HIS A 481 -9.00 11.33 0.48
C HIS A 481 -8.90 10.19 -0.53
N VAL A 482 -10.01 9.49 -0.79
CA VAL A 482 -10.03 8.49 -1.86
C VAL A 482 -10.56 9.13 -3.13
N VAL A 483 -9.73 9.18 -4.16
CA VAL A 483 -10.12 9.56 -5.53
C VAL A 483 -10.28 8.27 -6.34
N ARG A 484 -11.51 7.93 -6.69
CA ARG A 484 -11.82 6.78 -7.53
C ARG A 484 -12.01 7.24 -8.96
N LEU A 485 -11.12 6.80 -9.85
CA LEU A 485 -11.29 7.03 -11.27
C LEU A 485 -12.54 6.29 -11.75
N ALA A 486 -13.31 6.94 -12.62
CA ALA A 486 -14.45 6.32 -13.25
C ALA A 486 -14.02 5.06 -14.01
N GLU A 487 -14.95 4.13 -14.16
CA GLU A 487 -14.74 2.90 -14.90
C GLU A 487 -15.40 3.02 -16.28
N PRO A 488 -14.74 3.65 -17.27
CA PRO A 488 -15.30 3.79 -18.61
C PRO A 488 -15.40 2.43 -19.30
N GLU A 489 -16.18 2.38 -20.39
CA GLU A 489 -16.25 1.20 -21.27
C GLU A 489 -14.87 0.76 -21.78
N ALA A 490 -13.97 1.73 -22.02
CA ALA A 490 -12.58 1.49 -22.36
C ALA A 490 -11.67 2.48 -21.62
N THR A 491 -10.64 1.96 -20.99
CA THR A 491 -9.57 2.68 -20.30
C THR A 491 -8.69 3.46 -21.28
N PRO A 492 -7.97 4.50 -20.82
CA PRO A 492 -7.01 5.22 -21.66
C PRO A 492 -5.96 4.31 -22.32
N LEU A 493 -5.47 3.27 -21.61
CA LEU A 493 -4.53 2.31 -22.20
C LEU A 493 -5.16 1.53 -23.35
N GLU A 494 -6.38 1.01 -23.17
CA GLU A 494 -7.12 0.29 -24.21
C GLU A 494 -7.34 1.20 -25.41
N LYS A 495 -7.87 2.41 -25.22
CA LYS A 495 -8.10 3.38 -26.32
C LYS A 495 -6.83 3.65 -27.13
N ARG A 496 -5.72 3.93 -26.44
CA ARG A 496 -4.43 4.23 -27.09
C ARG A 496 -3.90 3.05 -27.89
N LEU A 497 -3.91 1.85 -27.31
CA LEU A 497 -3.40 0.66 -28.00
C LEU A 497 -4.34 0.20 -29.12
N THR A 498 -5.65 0.22 -28.91
CA THR A 498 -6.65 -0.06 -29.95
C THR A 498 -6.46 0.86 -31.15
N ALA A 499 -6.24 2.17 -30.93
CA ALA A 499 -5.96 3.12 -32.00
C ALA A 499 -4.61 2.84 -32.68
N ALA A 500 -3.54 2.65 -31.91
CA ALA A 500 -2.20 2.37 -32.44
C ALA A 500 -2.12 1.07 -33.26
N LEU A 501 -2.95 0.09 -32.89
CA LEU A 501 -3.01 -1.23 -33.50
C LEU A 501 -4.08 -1.37 -34.60
N ASP A 502 -4.90 -0.33 -34.82
CA ASP A 502 -6.06 -0.36 -35.72
C ASP A 502 -7.04 -1.52 -35.39
N LEU A 503 -7.33 -1.71 -34.10
CA LEU A 503 -8.23 -2.76 -33.62
C LEU A 503 -9.68 -2.26 -33.48
N PRO A 504 -10.68 -3.14 -33.60
CA PRO A 504 -12.06 -2.84 -33.22
C PRO A 504 -12.19 -2.32 -31.77
N SER A 505 -13.13 -1.39 -31.55
CA SER A 505 -13.46 -0.89 -30.22
C SER A 505 -14.11 -1.97 -29.34
N GLY A 506 -13.88 -1.90 -28.03
CA GLY A 506 -14.52 -2.78 -27.04
C GLY A 506 -13.88 -4.17 -26.90
N GLN A 507 -12.69 -4.38 -27.49
CA GLN A 507 -11.93 -5.60 -27.26
C GLN A 507 -11.43 -5.69 -25.80
N PRO A 508 -11.38 -6.90 -25.21
CA PRO A 508 -10.75 -7.11 -23.91
C PRO A 508 -9.30 -6.66 -23.88
N LEU A 509 -8.85 -6.08 -22.77
CA LEU A 509 -7.45 -5.69 -22.57
C LEU A 509 -6.44 -6.81 -22.88
N ALA A 510 -6.77 -8.07 -22.55
CA ALA A 510 -5.90 -9.22 -22.84
C ALA A 510 -5.59 -9.37 -24.34
N ASP A 511 -6.60 -9.17 -25.18
CA ASP A 511 -6.50 -9.32 -26.63
C ASP A 511 -5.72 -8.16 -27.24
N ILE A 512 -5.97 -6.94 -26.76
CA ILE A 512 -5.26 -5.72 -27.17
C ILE A 512 -3.75 -5.84 -26.83
N LEU A 513 -3.43 -6.25 -25.60
CA LEU A 513 -2.04 -6.45 -25.17
C LEU A 513 -1.37 -7.58 -25.95
N GLY A 514 -2.08 -8.68 -26.19
CA GLY A 514 -1.61 -9.79 -27.00
C GLY A 514 -1.28 -9.35 -28.44
N ALA A 515 -2.17 -8.60 -29.07
CA ALA A 515 -1.96 -8.06 -30.41
C ALA A 515 -0.76 -7.10 -30.44
N HIS A 516 -0.55 -6.29 -29.40
CA HIS A 516 0.63 -5.42 -29.32
C HIS A 516 1.94 -6.22 -29.25
N ILE A 517 1.98 -7.30 -28.45
CA ILE A 517 3.14 -8.20 -28.36
C ILE A 517 3.43 -8.80 -29.73
N THR A 518 2.42 -9.42 -30.36
CA THR A 518 2.57 -10.08 -31.66
C THR A 518 3.05 -9.10 -32.72
N ARG A 519 2.46 -7.90 -32.79
CA ARG A 519 2.85 -6.87 -33.76
C ARG A 519 4.29 -6.37 -33.52
N THR A 520 4.65 -6.10 -32.27
CA THR A 520 6.01 -5.64 -31.89
C THR A 520 7.07 -6.63 -32.36
N LEU A 521 6.84 -7.92 -32.13
CA LEU A 521 7.76 -8.97 -32.56
C LEU A 521 7.78 -9.14 -34.08
N ALA A 522 6.63 -9.08 -34.73
CA ALA A 522 6.52 -9.20 -36.19
C ALA A 522 7.23 -8.06 -36.93
N GLU A 523 7.06 -6.81 -36.49
CA GLU A 523 7.71 -5.63 -37.08
C GLU A 523 9.25 -5.67 -36.96
N ARG A 524 9.77 -6.37 -35.94
CA ARG A 524 11.21 -6.63 -35.77
C ARG A 524 11.68 -7.98 -36.31
N GLY A 525 10.82 -8.69 -37.03
CA GLY A 525 11.16 -9.96 -37.69
C GLY A 525 11.35 -11.16 -36.75
N ARG A 526 10.87 -11.08 -35.51
CA ARG A 526 11.04 -12.08 -34.43
C ARG A 526 9.76 -12.69 -33.86
N PRO A 527 8.77 -13.10 -34.67
CA PRO A 527 7.54 -13.72 -34.15
C PRO A 527 7.81 -15.04 -33.41
N ASP A 528 8.95 -15.69 -33.68
CA ASP A 528 9.39 -16.94 -33.06
C ASP A 528 9.61 -16.82 -31.54
N LEU A 529 9.89 -15.62 -31.03
CA LEU A 529 10.11 -15.36 -29.62
C LEU A 529 8.81 -15.34 -28.80
N GLU A 530 7.65 -15.14 -29.42
CA GLU A 530 6.37 -14.97 -28.70
C GLU A 530 6.08 -16.17 -27.78
N ARG A 531 6.36 -17.39 -28.27
CA ARG A 531 6.15 -18.64 -27.52
C ARG A 531 7.03 -18.78 -26.27
N LEU A 532 8.16 -18.06 -26.22
CA LEU A 532 9.09 -18.09 -25.09
C LEU A 532 8.67 -17.12 -23.98
N LEU A 533 7.90 -16.07 -24.32
CA LEU A 533 7.56 -15.01 -23.38
C LEU A 533 6.79 -15.48 -22.13
N PRO A 534 5.81 -16.41 -22.20
CA PRO A 534 5.15 -16.91 -21.00
C PRO A 534 6.11 -17.62 -20.03
N ALA A 535 7.03 -18.43 -20.54
CA ALA A 535 8.01 -19.13 -19.71
C ALA A 535 9.10 -18.19 -19.15
N ALA A 536 9.51 -17.19 -19.93
CA ALA A 536 10.51 -16.20 -19.53
C ALA A 536 9.96 -15.23 -18.47
N PHE A 537 8.84 -14.57 -18.79
CA PHE A 537 8.31 -13.46 -18.00
C PHE A 537 7.10 -13.82 -17.16
N GLY A 538 6.24 -14.72 -17.64
CA GLY A 538 5.06 -15.18 -16.90
C GLY A 538 5.44 -15.99 -15.67
N ARG A 539 6.33 -16.97 -15.80
CA ARG A 539 6.90 -17.71 -14.67
C ARG A 539 7.62 -16.78 -13.68
N ALA A 540 8.41 -15.84 -14.20
CA ALA A 540 9.12 -14.85 -13.38
C ALA A 540 8.15 -13.99 -12.55
N PHE A 541 7.01 -13.60 -13.11
CA PHE A 541 5.96 -12.88 -12.40
C PHE A 541 5.40 -13.70 -11.22
N LEU A 542 5.16 -15.00 -11.42
CA LEU A 542 4.67 -15.89 -10.37
C LEU A 542 5.68 -16.07 -9.22
N THR A 543 6.95 -15.75 -9.44
CA THR A 543 8.00 -15.69 -8.42
C THR A 543 8.33 -14.26 -7.98
N ASP A 544 7.38 -13.33 -8.16
CA ASP A 544 7.47 -11.90 -7.81
C ASP A 544 8.69 -11.17 -8.42
N ARG A 545 9.07 -11.55 -9.64
CA ARG A 545 10.15 -10.91 -10.39
C ARG A 545 9.60 -10.11 -11.57
N THR A 546 9.63 -8.78 -11.45
CA THR A 546 9.09 -7.83 -12.44
C THR A 546 10.17 -6.98 -13.13
N VAL A 547 11.39 -7.00 -12.59
CA VAL A 547 12.56 -6.29 -13.13
C VAL A 547 13.59 -7.30 -13.61
N PHE A 548 14.16 -7.04 -14.79
CA PHE A 548 15.08 -7.94 -15.48
C PHE A 548 16.33 -7.19 -15.90
N SER A 549 17.51 -7.76 -15.69
CA SER A 549 18.71 -7.24 -16.33
C SER A 549 18.67 -7.57 -17.83
N LEU A 550 19.37 -6.80 -18.65
CA LEU A 550 19.51 -7.13 -20.08
C LEU A 550 20.16 -8.51 -20.28
N LEU A 551 21.04 -8.93 -19.36
CA LEU A 551 21.61 -10.28 -19.35
C LEU A 551 20.56 -11.37 -19.08
N ASP A 552 19.53 -11.09 -18.29
CA ASP A 552 18.43 -12.04 -18.09
C ASP A 552 17.64 -12.23 -19.37
N LEU A 553 17.34 -11.13 -20.09
CA LEU A 553 16.69 -11.19 -21.40
C LEU A 553 17.52 -12.04 -22.37
N LEU A 554 18.83 -11.81 -22.43
CA LEU A 554 19.75 -12.60 -23.26
C LEU A 554 19.71 -14.09 -22.91
N ARG A 555 19.69 -14.43 -21.62
CA ARG A 555 19.65 -15.83 -21.16
C ARG A 555 18.32 -16.52 -21.46
N GLN A 556 17.20 -15.81 -21.31
CA GLN A 556 15.86 -16.37 -21.42
C GLN A 556 15.36 -16.44 -22.87
N LEU A 557 15.73 -15.45 -23.70
CA LEU A 557 15.24 -15.29 -25.07
C LEU A 557 16.31 -15.54 -26.13
N GLY A 558 17.59 -15.59 -25.75
CA GLY A 558 18.73 -15.75 -26.65
C GLY A 558 19.27 -14.42 -27.19
N ALA A 559 20.43 -14.49 -27.88
CA ALA A 559 21.09 -13.33 -28.53
C ALA A 559 20.17 -12.61 -29.52
N ASP A 560 19.30 -13.42 -30.09
CA ASP A 560 18.20 -13.13 -30.95
C ASP A 560 17.16 -12.10 -30.44
N ALA A 561 17.12 -11.86 -29.14
CA ALA A 561 16.31 -10.79 -28.55
C ALA A 561 16.92 -9.39 -28.73
N PHE A 562 18.12 -9.29 -29.30
CA PHE A 562 18.86 -8.06 -29.50
C PHE A 562 19.31 -7.90 -30.96
N THR A 563 19.16 -6.71 -31.51
CA THR A 563 19.64 -6.34 -32.84
C THR A 563 21.09 -5.86 -32.77
N ASP A 564 21.82 -5.97 -33.88
CA ASP A 564 23.17 -5.40 -34.06
C ASP A 564 24.23 -5.86 -33.03
N GLY A 565 23.98 -6.97 -32.32
CA GLY A 565 24.90 -7.52 -31.32
C GLY A 565 25.09 -6.64 -30.07
N ARG A 566 24.20 -5.67 -29.85
CA ARG A 566 24.28 -4.73 -28.73
C ARG A 566 23.38 -5.15 -27.58
N LEU A 567 23.94 -5.17 -26.37
CA LEU A 567 23.18 -5.45 -25.15
C LEU A 567 22.76 -4.13 -24.49
N ASP A 568 21.81 -3.45 -25.11
CA ASP A 568 21.14 -2.24 -24.60
C ASP A 568 19.63 -2.31 -24.89
N LEU A 569 18.84 -1.42 -24.27
CA LEU A 569 17.39 -1.41 -24.44
C LEU A 569 16.99 -1.05 -25.89
N ASP A 570 17.69 -0.11 -26.53
CA ASP A 570 17.38 0.33 -27.90
C ASP A 570 17.52 -0.79 -28.93
N ALA A 571 18.47 -1.70 -28.71
CA ALA A 571 18.65 -2.90 -29.52
C ALA A 571 17.67 -4.03 -29.18
N CYS A 572 16.93 -3.94 -28.07
CA CYS A 572 16.03 -5.02 -27.64
C CYS A 572 14.78 -5.09 -28.51
N VAL A 573 14.42 -6.28 -28.99
CA VAL A 573 13.22 -6.45 -29.83
C VAL A 573 11.91 -6.21 -29.09
N LEU A 574 11.95 -6.22 -27.75
CA LEU A 574 10.81 -5.96 -26.87
C LEU A 574 10.75 -4.49 -26.40
N GLU A 575 11.65 -3.61 -26.86
CA GLU A 575 11.77 -2.21 -26.40
C GLU A 575 10.44 -1.44 -26.24
N PRO A 576 9.44 -1.50 -27.14
CA PRO A 576 8.17 -0.76 -27.01
C PRO A 576 7.28 -1.28 -25.89
N LEU A 577 7.57 -2.49 -25.40
CA LEU A 577 6.89 -3.13 -24.29
C LEU A 577 7.64 -2.92 -22.97
N LEU A 578 8.86 -2.38 -23.02
CA LEU A 578 9.76 -2.25 -21.89
C LEU A 578 10.07 -0.77 -21.58
N ARG A 579 10.49 -0.53 -20.34
CA ARG A 579 10.98 0.76 -19.85
C ARG A 579 12.24 0.54 -19.03
N PRO A 580 13.14 1.54 -18.96
CA PRO A 580 14.29 1.48 -18.06
C PRO A 580 13.86 1.34 -16.60
N ALA A 581 14.52 0.44 -15.87
CA ALA A 581 14.41 0.22 -14.43
C ALA A 581 15.76 0.41 -13.70
N GLY A 582 16.81 0.79 -14.45
CA GLY A 582 18.17 0.99 -14.00
C GLY A 582 19.09 1.16 -15.22
N PRO A 583 20.42 1.27 -15.03
CA PRO A 583 21.38 1.39 -16.13
C PRO A 583 21.34 0.22 -17.12
N ASP A 584 21.14 -0.99 -16.60
CA ASP A 584 21.16 -2.28 -17.32
C ASP A 584 19.93 -3.14 -16.98
N HIS A 585 18.90 -2.52 -16.41
CA HIS A 585 17.67 -3.19 -15.97
C HIS A 585 16.45 -2.59 -16.68
N VAL A 586 15.48 -3.46 -16.96
CA VAL A 586 14.23 -3.14 -17.65
C VAL A 586 13.05 -3.73 -16.91
N ALA A 587 11.90 -3.09 -17.04
CA ALA A 587 10.60 -3.59 -16.61
C ALA A 587 9.60 -3.40 -17.74
N PHE A 588 8.43 -4.05 -17.69
CA PHE A 588 7.38 -3.75 -18.65
C PHE A 588 6.88 -2.30 -18.48
N VAL A 589 6.51 -1.65 -19.60
CA VAL A 589 5.89 -0.31 -19.59
C VAL A 589 4.60 -0.28 -18.77
N HIS A 590 3.94 -1.43 -18.65
CA HIS A 590 2.76 -1.64 -17.82
C HIS A 590 2.74 -3.10 -17.32
N SER A 591 2.50 -3.30 -16.02
CA SER A 591 2.50 -4.62 -15.37
C SER A 591 1.53 -5.62 -16.02
N ALA A 592 0.41 -5.14 -16.57
CA ALA A 592 -0.55 -5.95 -17.33
C ALA A 592 0.05 -6.80 -18.47
N TYR A 593 1.15 -6.41 -19.10
CA TYR A 593 1.82 -7.28 -20.09
C TYR A 593 2.35 -8.55 -19.42
N GLN A 594 3.03 -8.40 -18.28
CA GLN A 594 3.59 -9.53 -17.55
C GLN A 594 2.49 -10.38 -16.91
N GLU A 595 1.42 -9.75 -16.42
CA GLU A 595 0.23 -10.44 -15.89
C GLU A 595 -0.47 -11.27 -16.99
N LEU A 596 -0.54 -10.76 -18.23
CA LEU A 596 -1.04 -11.52 -19.38
C LEU A 596 -0.13 -12.72 -19.66
N LEU A 597 1.19 -12.54 -19.63
CA LEU A 597 2.14 -13.63 -19.85
C LEU A 597 2.07 -14.68 -18.73
N ALA A 598 1.84 -14.27 -17.48
CA ALA A 598 1.59 -15.17 -16.35
C ALA A 598 0.29 -15.95 -16.53
N ALA A 599 -0.78 -15.28 -16.96
CA ALA A 599 -2.04 -15.96 -17.30
C ALA A 599 -1.83 -16.97 -18.45
N ARG A 600 -1.08 -16.60 -19.50
CA ARG A 600 -0.76 -17.50 -20.62
C ARG A 600 0.04 -18.71 -20.13
N TYR A 601 1.00 -18.51 -19.21
CA TYR A 601 1.78 -19.57 -18.59
C TYR A 601 0.88 -20.59 -17.88
N LEU A 602 -0.09 -20.11 -17.10
CA LEU A 602 -1.02 -20.93 -16.31
C LEU A 602 -2.09 -21.67 -17.14
N THR A 603 -2.18 -21.45 -18.45
CA THR A 603 -3.08 -22.25 -19.30
C THR A 603 -2.65 -23.72 -19.35
N ASP A 604 -1.35 -23.99 -19.28
CA ASP A 604 -0.79 -25.33 -19.28
C ASP A 604 -0.96 -25.99 -17.88
N PRO A 605 -1.55 -27.20 -17.79
CA PRO A 605 -1.63 -27.95 -16.54
C PRO A 605 -0.27 -28.18 -15.85
N ALA A 606 0.81 -28.44 -16.59
CA ALA A 606 2.13 -28.70 -16.02
C ALA A 606 2.72 -27.44 -15.35
N HIS A 607 2.49 -26.27 -15.95
CA HIS A 607 2.90 -25.00 -15.39
C HIS A 607 2.09 -24.61 -14.15
N ARG A 608 0.79 -24.94 -14.10
CA ARG A 608 0.00 -24.78 -12.86
C ARG A 608 0.53 -25.68 -11.75
N ASP A 609 0.92 -26.91 -12.08
CA ASP A 609 1.51 -27.85 -11.15
C ASP A 609 2.86 -27.38 -10.60
N GLU A 610 3.69 -26.77 -11.45
CA GLU A 610 4.93 -26.11 -11.03
C GLU A 610 4.63 -24.91 -10.11
N ALA A 611 3.71 -24.04 -10.51
CA ALA A 611 3.32 -22.87 -9.72
C ALA A 611 2.73 -23.25 -8.34
N ALA A 612 2.01 -24.37 -8.26
CA ALA A 612 1.50 -24.93 -7.00
C ALA A 612 2.62 -25.39 -6.06
N SER A 613 3.81 -25.66 -6.60
CA SER A 613 4.96 -26.24 -5.89
C SER A 613 6.02 -25.19 -5.53
N LEU A 614 5.81 -23.91 -5.87
CA LEU A 614 6.72 -22.82 -5.53
C LEU A 614 6.82 -22.62 -4.01
N PRO A 615 8.03 -22.51 -3.44
CA PRO A 615 8.22 -22.11 -2.04
C PRO A 615 7.57 -20.75 -1.78
N GLY A 616 6.77 -20.63 -0.71
CA GLY A 616 6.02 -19.41 -0.40
C GLY A 616 4.72 -19.22 -1.21
N GLY A 617 4.49 -20.03 -2.25
CA GLY A 617 3.34 -19.93 -3.16
C GLY A 617 3.55 -18.95 -4.32
N ALA A 618 2.78 -19.12 -5.39
CA ALA A 618 2.84 -18.25 -6.56
C ALA A 618 2.27 -16.85 -6.27
N PHE A 619 2.98 -15.80 -6.69
CA PHE A 619 2.47 -14.43 -6.70
C PHE A 619 1.37 -14.28 -7.76
N LEU A 620 0.16 -13.94 -7.33
CA LEU A 620 -1.04 -13.89 -8.17
C LEU A 620 -1.78 -12.60 -7.93
N THR A 621 -2.24 -11.97 -9.01
CA THR A 621 -3.10 -10.78 -8.95
C THR A 621 -4.47 -11.11 -9.52
N GLU A 622 -5.47 -10.30 -9.13
CA GLU A 622 -6.80 -10.37 -9.71
C GLU A 622 -6.78 -10.18 -11.23
N GLN A 623 -5.81 -9.41 -11.76
CA GLN A 623 -5.64 -9.22 -13.20
C GLN A 623 -5.13 -10.49 -13.91
N VAL A 624 -4.21 -11.25 -13.29
CA VAL A 624 -3.80 -12.58 -13.80
C VAL A 624 -5.00 -13.52 -13.88
N ARG A 625 -5.81 -13.56 -12.81
CA ARG A 625 -7.04 -14.36 -12.78
C ARG A 625 -8.02 -13.93 -13.87
N ALA A 626 -8.30 -12.63 -13.99
CA ALA A 626 -9.23 -12.09 -14.99
C ALA A 626 -8.77 -12.39 -16.43
N PHE A 627 -7.47 -12.27 -16.71
CA PHE A 627 -6.91 -12.66 -18.01
C PHE A 627 -7.05 -14.15 -18.27
N LEU A 628 -6.71 -15.00 -17.30
CA LEU A 628 -6.86 -16.45 -17.44
C LEU A 628 -8.33 -16.84 -17.66
N ALA A 629 -9.25 -16.23 -16.91
CA ALA A 629 -10.69 -16.37 -17.04
C ALA A 629 -11.26 -15.80 -18.35
N GLY A 630 -10.47 -15.09 -19.15
CA GLY A 630 -10.81 -14.58 -20.48
C GLY A 630 -10.29 -15.45 -21.64
N MET A 631 -9.34 -16.37 -21.41
CA MET A 631 -8.68 -17.11 -22.50
C MET A 631 -9.56 -18.16 -23.20
N PRO A 632 -9.37 -18.41 -24.51
CA PRO A 632 -10.13 -19.39 -25.29
C PRO A 632 -9.74 -20.85 -24.98
N ASN A 633 -10.55 -21.81 -25.45
CA ASN A 633 -10.33 -23.28 -25.37
C ASN A 633 -10.20 -23.86 -23.95
N ARG A 634 -11.33 -23.93 -23.23
CA ARG A 634 -11.39 -24.50 -21.88
C ARG A 634 -11.97 -25.91 -21.92
N PRO A 635 -11.33 -26.90 -21.27
CA PRO A 635 -11.95 -28.21 -21.10
C PRO A 635 -13.26 -28.03 -20.34
N GLN A 636 -14.38 -28.26 -21.03
CA GLN A 636 -15.67 -28.42 -20.39
C GLN A 636 -16.08 -29.87 -20.53
N THR A 637 -16.43 -30.48 -19.41
CA THR A 637 -17.00 -31.83 -19.38
C THR A 637 -18.41 -31.73 -18.79
N ASP A 638 -19.24 -32.74 -19.01
CA ASP A 638 -20.57 -32.84 -18.38
C ASP A 638 -20.71 -34.10 -17.53
N ASP A 639 -19.58 -34.74 -17.20
CA ASP A 639 -19.52 -36.00 -16.47
C ASP A 639 -19.46 -35.83 -14.94
N CYS A 640 -19.51 -34.58 -14.45
CA CYS A 640 -19.35 -34.18 -13.06
C CYS A 640 -18.03 -34.66 -12.44
N VAL A 641 -16.99 -34.88 -13.24
CA VAL A 641 -15.66 -35.30 -12.74
C VAL A 641 -14.73 -34.10 -12.70
N LEU A 642 -14.24 -33.79 -11.50
CA LEU A 642 -13.10 -32.89 -11.28
C LEU A 642 -11.81 -33.72 -11.43
N PRO A 643 -10.94 -33.43 -12.41
CA PRO A 643 -9.65 -34.11 -12.54
C PRO A 643 -8.70 -33.81 -11.37
N SER A 644 -7.68 -34.66 -11.18
CA SER A 644 -6.53 -34.29 -10.35
C SER A 644 -5.69 -33.21 -11.03
N GLY A 645 -5.09 -32.32 -10.25
CA GLY A 645 -4.20 -31.29 -10.77
C GLY A 645 -4.23 -30.01 -9.94
N ALA A 646 -3.51 -28.99 -10.40
CA ALA A 646 -3.47 -27.68 -9.78
C ALA A 646 -4.58 -26.73 -10.29
N TYR A 647 -5.25 -26.08 -9.35
CA TYR A 647 -6.37 -25.16 -9.57
C TYR A 647 -6.13 -23.82 -8.87
N LEU A 648 -6.49 -22.73 -9.55
CA LEU A 648 -6.53 -21.39 -8.97
C LEU A 648 -7.77 -21.27 -8.07
N VAL A 649 -7.58 -20.93 -6.80
CA VAL A 649 -8.59 -20.87 -5.73
C VAL A 649 -8.37 -19.67 -4.81
N GLY A 650 -9.35 -19.33 -3.97
CA GLY A 650 -9.33 -18.21 -3.03
C GLY A 650 -9.95 -16.92 -3.58
N PRO A 651 -10.32 -15.97 -2.70
CA PRO A 651 -10.88 -14.70 -3.12
C PRO A 651 -9.81 -13.81 -3.79
N ALA A 652 -10.20 -12.70 -4.41
CA ALA A 652 -9.31 -11.81 -5.16
C ALA A 652 -8.12 -11.29 -4.31
N GLU A 653 -8.34 -11.04 -3.02
CA GLU A 653 -7.34 -10.60 -2.05
C GLU A 653 -6.45 -11.73 -1.51
N ARG A 654 -6.71 -12.99 -1.90
CA ARG A 654 -5.92 -14.15 -1.46
C ARG A 654 -6.02 -15.29 -2.48
N LEU A 655 -5.62 -15.00 -3.72
CA LEU A 655 -5.52 -16.00 -4.78
C LEU A 655 -4.37 -16.97 -4.49
N LEU A 656 -4.62 -18.25 -4.73
CA LEU A 656 -3.72 -19.35 -4.45
C LEU A 656 -3.83 -20.39 -5.56
N ILE A 657 -2.75 -21.11 -5.82
CA ILE A 657 -2.82 -22.36 -6.60
C ILE A 657 -2.71 -23.54 -5.62
N ARG A 658 -3.64 -24.49 -5.72
CA ARG A 658 -3.72 -25.67 -4.86
C ARG A 658 -3.98 -26.93 -5.66
N ARG A 659 -3.33 -28.03 -5.25
CA ARG A 659 -3.42 -29.32 -5.91
C ARG A 659 -4.58 -30.14 -5.36
N VAL A 660 -5.45 -30.61 -6.24
CA VAL A 660 -6.41 -31.68 -5.99
C VAL A 660 -5.72 -33.00 -6.31
N PRO A 661 -5.50 -33.90 -5.33
CA PRO A 661 -4.57 -35.02 -5.49
C PRO A 661 -5.11 -36.17 -6.34
N ARG A 662 -6.44 -36.29 -6.46
CA ARG A 662 -7.11 -37.40 -7.15
C ARG A 662 -8.37 -36.90 -7.85
N PRO A 663 -8.81 -37.56 -8.93
CA PRO A 663 -10.07 -37.22 -9.57
C PRO A 663 -11.27 -37.55 -8.67
N VAL A 664 -12.27 -36.69 -8.67
CA VAL A 664 -13.45 -36.78 -7.81
C VAL A 664 -14.70 -36.55 -8.63
N ARG A 665 -15.69 -37.44 -8.51
CA ARG A 665 -17.00 -37.30 -9.13
C ARG A 665 -17.98 -36.64 -8.16
N PHE A 666 -18.57 -35.54 -8.59
CA PHE A 666 -19.60 -34.81 -7.86
C PHE A 666 -21.00 -35.34 -8.16
N ASP A 667 -21.88 -35.27 -7.17
CA ASP A 667 -23.30 -35.19 -7.44
C ASP A 667 -23.61 -33.96 -8.29
N ARG A 668 -24.39 -34.15 -9.36
CA ARG A 668 -24.77 -33.06 -10.27
C ARG A 668 -25.53 -31.95 -9.55
N HIS A 669 -26.43 -32.30 -8.64
CA HIS A 669 -27.22 -31.37 -7.83
C HIS A 669 -26.93 -31.59 -6.35
N VAL A 670 -27.22 -30.60 -5.53
CA VAL A 670 -27.35 -30.78 -4.08
C VAL A 670 -28.30 -31.91 -3.72
N VAL A 671 -28.12 -32.50 -2.54
CA VAL A 671 -29.02 -33.55 -2.05
C VAL A 671 -30.42 -32.97 -1.91
N THR A 672 -31.40 -33.60 -2.57
CA THR A 672 -32.78 -33.14 -2.55
C THR A 672 -33.56 -33.72 -1.39
N VAL A 673 -34.69 -33.10 -1.04
CA VAL A 673 -35.62 -33.61 -0.01
C VAL A 673 -36.00 -35.06 -0.28
N ALA A 674 -36.33 -35.44 -1.52
CA ALA A 674 -36.70 -36.83 -1.85
C ALA A 674 -35.56 -37.84 -1.67
N ARG A 675 -34.31 -37.41 -1.88
CA ARG A 675 -33.13 -38.24 -1.57
C ARG A 675 -32.95 -38.37 -0.07
N TYR A 676 -33.04 -37.28 0.66
CA TYR A 676 -32.87 -37.27 2.11
C TYR A 676 -33.98 -38.04 2.84
N ARG A 677 -35.22 -38.01 2.35
CA ARG A 677 -36.35 -38.77 2.92
C ARG A 677 -36.08 -40.29 2.91
N ARG A 678 -35.42 -40.81 1.87
CA ARG A 678 -34.98 -42.21 1.81
C ARG A 678 -33.94 -42.57 2.87
N PHE A 679 -33.09 -41.62 3.25
CA PHE A 679 -32.16 -41.80 4.36
C PHE A 679 -32.89 -41.80 5.71
N LEU A 680 -33.87 -40.91 5.88
CA LEU A 680 -34.73 -40.90 7.08
C LEU A 680 -35.47 -42.23 7.27
N ASP A 681 -35.96 -42.84 6.19
CA ASP A 681 -36.60 -44.16 6.21
C ASP A 681 -35.64 -45.30 6.59
N ALA A 682 -34.33 -45.08 6.49
CA ALA A 682 -33.27 -46.05 6.78
C ALA A 682 -32.63 -45.86 8.17
N LEU A 683 -33.08 -44.86 8.94
CA LEU A 683 -32.59 -44.61 10.30
C LEU A 683 -33.06 -45.68 11.27
N GLU A 684 -32.33 -45.81 12.38
CA GLU A 684 -32.74 -46.61 13.51
C GLU A 684 -33.91 -45.93 14.26
N ALA A 685 -34.63 -46.68 15.09
CA ALA A 685 -35.84 -46.18 15.76
C ALA A 685 -35.58 -45.02 16.73
N ASP A 686 -34.33 -44.87 17.20
CA ASP A 686 -33.86 -43.77 18.03
C ASP A 686 -33.34 -42.56 17.22
N GLY A 687 -33.37 -42.64 15.88
CA GLY A 687 -32.95 -41.57 14.98
C GLY A 687 -31.45 -41.53 14.67
N THR A 688 -30.69 -42.53 15.14
CA THR A 688 -29.27 -42.75 14.82
C THR A 688 -29.10 -43.54 13.52
N SER A 689 -27.86 -43.67 13.04
CA SER A 689 -27.59 -44.56 11.91
C SER A 689 -26.27 -45.32 12.05
N ARG A 690 -26.17 -46.45 11.36
CA ARG A 690 -24.90 -47.19 11.26
C ARG A 690 -23.78 -46.45 10.49
N TRP A 691 -24.09 -45.31 9.89
CA TRP A 691 -23.17 -44.48 9.11
C TRP A 691 -22.67 -43.25 9.88
N ASP A 692 -22.97 -43.19 11.17
CA ASP A 692 -22.65 -42.04 12.01
C ASP A 692 -21.13 -41.81 12.07
N HIS A 693 -20.75 -40.54 12.19
CA HIS A 693 -19.34 -40.21 12.33
C HIS A 693 -18.81 -40.73 13.67
N PRO A 694 -17.58 -41.29 13.75
CA PRO A 694 -17.04 -41.81 15.00
C PRO A 694 -17.01 -40.79 16.15
N ASP A 695 -16.73 -39.53 15.82
CA ASP A 695 -16.71 -38.41 16.77
C ASP A 695 -18.07 -37.68 16.95
N GLN A 696 -19.17 -38.26 16.45
CA GLN A 696 -20.50 -37.64 16.56
C GLN A 696 -20.95 -37.59 18.03
N PRO A 697 -21.45 -36.44 18.51
CA PRO A 697 -22.07 -36.37 19.84
C PRO A 697 -23.32 -37.27 19.94
N ALA A 698 -23.53 -37.88 21.12
CA ALA A 698 -24.58 -38.87 21.34
C ALA A 698 -26.02 -38.32 21.23
N ASP A 699 -26.21 -36.99 21.28
CA ASP A 699 -27.50 -36.31 21.20
C ASP A 699 -27.91 -35.91 19.78
N ILE A 700 -27.08 -36.20 18.77
CA ILE A 700 -27.39 -35.90 17.38
C ILE A 700 -28.42 -36.90 16.85
N THR A 701 -29.56 -36.37 16.41
CA THR A 701 -30.52 -37.10 15.58
C THR A 701 -30.40 -36.63 14.12
N HIS A 702 -30.66 -37.52 13.17
CA HIS A 702 -30.57 -37.17 11.75
C HIS A 702 -31.83 -36.52 11.19
N HIS A 703 -32.84 -36.30 12.03
CA HIS A 703 -34.05 -35.59 11.65
C HIS A 703 -33.78 -34.10 11.41
N PRO A 704 -34.35 -33.49 10.35
CA PRO A 704 -34.21 -32.07 10.09
C PRO A 704 -34.80 -31.21 11.21
N TRP A 705 -34.23 -30.02 11.41
CA TRP A 705 -34.71 -29.07 12.42
C TRP A 705 -35.93 -28.32 11.90
N ASN A 706 -37.10 -28.95 12.00
CA ASN A 706 -38.35 -28.45 11.42
C ASN A 706 -38.74 -27.05 11.90
N ASN A 707 -38.42 -26.69 13.14
CA ASN A 707 -38.69 -25.36 13.71
C ASN A 707 -37.89 -24.21 13.05
N ARG A 708 -36.88 -24.51 12.24
CA ARG A 708 -36.08 -23.52 11.50
C ARG A 708 -36.46 -23.40 10.03
N LEU A 709 -37.28 -24.31 9.51
CA LEU A 709 -37.72 -24.28 8.13
C LEU A 709 -38.54 -23.02 7.85
N ARG A 710 -38.36 -22.43 6.66
CA ARG A 710 -39.26 -21.35 6.20
C ARG A 710 -40.65 -21.86 5.85
N GLN A 711 -40.72 -23.13 5.44
CA GLN A 711 -41.95 -23.83 5.08
C GLN A 711 -42.03 -25.05 5.99
N PRO A 712 -42.96 -25.07 6.98
CA PRO A 712 -43.01 -26.16 7.96
C PRO A 712 -43.19 -27.54 7.33
N ASP A 713 -43.86 -27.61 6.17
CA ASP A 713 -44.13 -28.84 5.41
C ASP A 713 -43.03 -29.22 4.40
N HIS A 714 -41.83 -28.62 4.47
CA HIS A 714 -40.75 -28.79 3.47
C HIS A 714 -40.37 -30.24 3.20
N TYR A 715 -40.32 -31.07 4.25
CA TYR A 715 -39.98 -32.49 4.13
C TYR A 715 -41.19 -33.40 3.90
N GLU A 716 -42.41 -32.92 4.12
CA GLU A 716 -43.66 -33.70 4.08
C GLU A 716 -44.39 -33.53 2.74
N ASN A 717 -44.30 -32.36 2.13
CA ASN A 717 -45.03 -32.02 0.93
C ASN A 717 -44.24 -32.40 -0.33
N PRO A 718 -44.77 -33.27 -1.21
CA PRO A 718 -44.08 -33.72 -2.43
C PRO A 718 -43.66 -32.61 -3.39
N ARG A 719 -44.26 -31.42 -3.31
CA ARG A 719 -43.84 -30.27 -4.14
C ARG A 719 -42.38 -29.85 -3.90
N TYR A 720 -41.82 -30.22 -2.75
CA TYR A 720 -40.45 -29.92 -2.36
C TYR A 720 -39.47 -31.05 -2.65
N ASP A 721 -39.90 -32.14 -3.29
CA ASP A 721 -39.06 -33.32 -3.56
C ASP A 721 -37.76 -33.00 -4.32
N ALA A 722 -37.83 -32.03 -5.23
CA ALA A 722 -36.69 -31.52 -6.01
C ALA A 722 -35.97 -30.32 -5.37
N HIS A 723 -36.36 -29.88 -4.17
CA HIS A 723 -35.68 -28.80 -3.46
C HIS A 723 -34.51 -29.34 -2.62
N PRO A 724 -33.52 -28.50 -2.28
CA PRO A 724 -32.43 -28.88 -1.40
C PRO A 724 -32.92 -29.36 -0.02
N ALA A 725 -32.28 -30.42 0.48
CA ALA A 725 -32.39 -30.82 1.89
C ALA A 725 -31.61 -29.82 2.75
N VAL A 726 -32.34 -28.97 3.50
CA VAL A 726 -31.80 -27.94 4.40
C VAL A 726 -32.25 -28.18 5.84
N CYS A 727 -31.77 -27.38 6.80
CA CYS A 727 -31.97 -27.61 8.23
C CYS A 727 -31.41 -28.96 8.71
N VAL A 728 -30.29 -29.37 8.12
CA VAL A 728 -29.54 -30.58 8.50
C VAL A 728 -28.17 -30.18 9.06
N SER A 729 -27.70 -30.93 10.05
CA SER A 729 -26.38 -30.73 10.65
C SER A 729 -25.26 -31.26 9.73
N TRP A 730 -24.02 -30.90 10.03
CA TRP A 730 -22.86 -31.47 9.33
C TRP A 730 -22.79 -32.99 9.53
N TRP A 731 -23.11 -33.47 10.74
CA TRP A 731 -23.14 -34.88 11.09
C TRP A 731 -24.15 -35.66 10.24
N SER A 732 -25.34 -35.10 10.04
CA SER A 732 -26.35 -35.69 9.15
C SER A 732 -25.92 -35.71 7.69
N ALA A 733 -25.25 -34.65 7.22
CA ALA A 733 -24.71 -34.60 5.87
C ALA A 733 -23.61 -35.67 5.66
N TYR A 734 -22.76 -35.89 6.67
CA TYR A 734 -21.76 -36.95 6.67
C TYR A 734 -22.39 -38.35 6.63
N ALA A 735 -23.33 -38.63 7.54
CA ALA A 735 -23.99 -39.93 7.61
C ALA A 735 -24.78 -40.24 6.33
N PHE A 736 -25.47 -39.24 5.76
CA PHE A 736 -26.12 -39.37 4.45
C PHE A 736 -25.13 -39.71 3.34
N ALA A 737 -23.99 -39.02 3.29
CA ALA A 737 -23.00 -39.28 2.25
C ALA A 737 -22.49 -40.72 2.33
N ALA A 738 -22.21 -41.20 3.55
CA ALA A 738 -21.80 -42.58 3.80
C ALA A 738 -22.93 -43.60 3.49
N PHE A 739 -24.20 -43.27 3.76
CA PHE A 739 -25.36 -44.06 3.36
C PHE A 739 -25.40 -44.32 1.84
N GLU A 740 -25.05 -43.32 1.04
CA GLU A 740 -24.96 -43.48 -0.41
C GLU A 740 -23.61 -44.05 -0.91
N GLY A 741 -22.71 -44.46 -0.01
CA GLY A 741 -21.37 -44.96 -0.37
C GLY A 741 -20.46 -43.86 -0.93
N LYS A 742 -20.64 -42.62 -0.45
CA LYS A 742 -19.96 -41.39 -0.87
C LYS A 742 -19.33 -40.70 0.35
N ARG A 743 -18.83 -39.50 0.15
CA ARG A 743 -18.34 -38.59 1.20
C ARG A 743 -18.74 -37.14 0.90
N LEU A 744 -18.57 -36.25 1.88
CA LEU A 744 -18.62 -34.81 1.61
C LEU A 744 -17.39 -34.37 0.79
N PRO A 745 -17.52 -33.37 -0.10
CA PRO A 745 -16.37 -32.74 -0.73
C PRO A 745 -15.52 -32.00 0.31
N THR A 746 -14.23 -31.89 0.06
CA THR A 746 -13.42 -30.86 0.73
C THR A 746 -13.75 -29.48 0.16
N ALA A 747 -13.50 -28.40 0.91
CA ALA A 747 -13.70 -27.04 0.41
C ALA A 747 -12.82 -26.72 -0.82
N LEU A 748 -11.64 -27.36 -0.93
CA LEU A 748 -10.77 -27.25 -2.10
C LEU A 748 -11.40 -27.93 -3.33
N GLU A 749 -11.85 -29.17 -3.20
CA GLU A 749 -12.53 -29.89 -4.29
C GLU A 749 -13.77 -29.14 -4.75
N TRP A 750 -14.57 -28.64 -3.79
CA TRP A 750 -15.79 -27.91 -4.08
C TRP A 750 -15.51 -26.65 -4.91
N GLU A 751 -14.54 -25.83 -4.46
CA GLU A 751 -14.19 -24.59 -5.18
C GLU A 751 -13.58 -24.90 -6.54
N ALA A 752 -12.67 -25.88 -6.62
CA ALA A 752 -12.07 -26.28 -7.89
C ALA A 752 -13.14 -26.79 -8.88
N ALA A 753 -14.16 -27.52 -8.41
CA ALA A 753 -15.27 -27.96 -9.25
C ALA A 753 -16.17 -26.81 -9.70
N ALA A 754 -16.40 -25.80 -8.85
CA ALA A 754 -17.20 -24.62 -9.20
C ALA A 754 -16.47 -23.71 -10.20
N ARG A 755 -15.17 -23.55 -9.99
CA ARG A 755 -14.31 -22.55 -10.65
C ARG A 755 -13.62 -23.07 -11.89
N GLY A 756 -13.32 -24.37 -11.96
CA GLY A 756 -12.53 -24.94 -13.04
C GLY A 756 -11.09 -24.43 -13.06
N THR A 757 -10.44 -24.56 -14.21
CA THR A 757 -9.00 -24.31 -14.37
C THR A 757 -8.64 -22.85 -14.64
N ASP A 758 -9.63 -21.97 -14.76
CA ASP A 758 -9.48 -20.61 -15.28
C ASP A 758 -9.72 -19.50 -14.24
N GLY A 759 -10.11 -19.86 -13.01
CA GLY A 759 -10.29 -18.89 -11.94
C GLY A 759 -11.55 -18.03 -12.02
N ARG A 760 -12.57 -18.40 -12.80
CA ARG A 760 -13.82 -17.62 -12.95
C ARG A 760 -14.51 -17.26 -11.63
N LEU A 761 -15.17 -16.10 -11.57
CA LEU A 761 -15.89 -15.64 -10.36
C LEU A 761 -17.19 -16.41 -10.09
N PHE A 762 -17.91 -16.78 -11.14
CA PHE A 762 -19.13 -17.59 -11.09
C PHE A 762 -18.96 -18.84 -11.95
N PRO A 763 -19.72 -19.93 -11.70
CA PRO A 763 -19.62 -21.16 -12.50
C PRO A 763 -19.73 -20.93 -14.02
N TRP A 764 -20.49 -19.92 -14.44
CA TRP A 764 -20.68 -19.53 -15.84
C TRP A 764 -19.68 -18.52 -16.40
N GLY A 765 -18.79 -17.93 -15.59
CA GLY A 765 -17.85 -16.88 -16.01
C GLY A 765 -17.77 -15.72 -15.02
N ASP A 766 -17.16 -14.61 -15.45
CA ASP A 766 -16.94 -13.43 -14.58
C ASP A 766 -18.10 -12.43 -14.61
N ALA A 767 -18.94 -12.45 -15.65
CA ALA A 767 -20.06 -11.54 -15.77
C ALA A 767 -21.18 -11.92 -14.78
N PRO A 768 -21.61 -11.02 -13.88
CA PRO A 768 -22.73 -11.28 -12.98
C PRO A 768 -24.03 -11.47 -13.79
N ASP A 769 -24.80 -12.50 -13.46
CA ASP A 769 -26.07 -12.81 -14.13
C ASP A 769 -27.12 -13.25 -13.10
N GLY A 770 -28.03 -12.34 -12.75
CA GLY A 770 -29.10 -12.57 -11.78
C GLY A 770 -30.13 -13.60 -12.22
N ALA A 771 -30.21 -13.95 -13.51
CA ALA A 771 -31.12 -14.99 -13.99
C ALA A 771 -30.58 -16.39 -13.69
N ARG A 772 -29.26 -16.54 -13.54
CA ARG A 772 -28.58 -17.82 -13.32
C ARG A 772 -28.42 -18.19 -11.84
N ILE A 773 -28.84 -17.36 -10.90
CA ILE A 773 -28.56 -17.57 -9.48
C ILE A 773 -29.77 -17.25 -8.61
N ASN A 774 -30.00 -18.07 -7.59
CA ASN A 774 -30.91 -17.75 -6.50
C ASN A 774 -30.12 -17.05 -5.37
N CYS A 775 -30.25 -15.74 -5.24
CA CYS A 775 -29.56 -14.91 -4.24
C CYS A 775 -30.43 -13.71 -3.81
N ALA A 776 -30.00 -12.91 -2.85
CA ALA A 776 -30.83 -11.82 -2.33
C ALA A 776 -31.27 -10.85 -3.44
N ASP A 777 -30.37 -10.53 -4.37
CA ASP A 777 -30.62 -9.64 -5.50
C ASP A 777 -31.74 -10.15 -6.41
N SER A 778 -31.87 -11.47 -6.60
CA SER A 778 -32.94 -12.06 -7.43
C SER A 778 -34.32 -11.93 -6.79
N TRP A 779 -34.39 -11.89 -5.46
CA TRP A 779 -35.65 -11.69 -4.72
C TRP A 779 -36.01 -10.21 -4.59
N VAL A 780 -35.02 -9.34 -4.41
CA VAL A 780 -35.22 -7.89 -4.27
C VAL A 780 -35.47 -7.23 -5.64
N GLY A 781 -34.98 -7.81 -6.73
CA GLY A 781 -35.17 -7.31 -8.10
C GLY A 781 -34.24 -6.15 -8.46
N ARG A 782 -33.19 -5.90 -7.68
CA ARG A 782 -32.13 -4.91 -7.97
C ARG A 782 -30.81 -5.31 -7.29
N PRO A 783 -29.66 -4.78 -7.76
CA PRO A 783 -28.37 -5.00 -7.11
C PRO A 783 -28.37 -4.58 -5.63
N VAL A 784 -27.88 -5.46 -4.75
CA VAL A 784 -27.72 -5.23 -3.31
C VAL A 784 -26.24 -5.05 -2.99
N VAL A 785 -25.74 -3.83 -3.20
CA VAL A 785 -24.30 -3.54 -3.24
C VAL A 785 -23.70 -3.25 -1.86
N THR A 786 -24.49 -2.79 -0.88
CA THR A 786 -24.00 -2.43 0.47
C THR A 786 -24.58 -3.32 1.56
N TYR A 787 -23.88 -3.44 2.69
CA TYR A 787 -24.37 -4.17 3.86
C TYR A 787 -25.66 -3.54 4.42
N GLN A 788 -25.76 -2.21 4.44
CA GLN A 788 -26.94 -1.51 4.93
C GLN A 788 -28.14 -1.67 4.00
N ALA A 789 -27.93 -1.67 2.68
CA ALA A 789 -28.96 -2.03 1.71
C ALA A 789 -29.44 -3.47 1.96
N TRP A 790 -28.50 -4.40 2.11
CA TRP A 790 -28.82 -5.79 2.44
C TRP A 790 -29.58 -5.91 3.76
N TYR A 791 -29.14 -5.28 4.84
CA TYR A 791 -29.78 -5.36 6.16
C TYR A 791 -31.20 -4.78 6.14
N ARG A 792 -31.40 -3.65 5.44
CA ARG A 792 -32.73 -3.05 5.25
C ARG A 792 -33.66 -3.98 4.49
N ASP A 793 -33.16 -4.58 3.40
CA ASP A 793 -33.95 -5.48 2.56
C ASP A 793 -34.17 -6.84 3.24
N PHE A 794 -33.25 -7.27 4.11
CA PHE A 794 -33.34 -8.51 4.90
C PHE A 794 -34.51 -8.46 5.87
N ALA A 795 -34.76 -7.30 6.47
CA ALA A 795 -35.95 -7.04 7.27
C ALA A 795 -37.22 -6.78 6.41
N GLY A 796 -37.07 -6.66 5.09
CA GLY A 796 -38.14 -6.39 4.14
C GLY A 796 -38.88 -7.64 3.64
N ASP A 797 -40.04 -7.42 3.03
CA ASP A 797 -40.95 -8.50 2.63
C ASP A 797 -40.39 -9.40 1.51
N ALA A 798 -39.48 -8.88 0.67
CA ALA A 798 -38.83 -9.66 -0.38
C ALA A 798 -37.99 -10.81 0.19
N LEU A 799 -37.06 -10.52 1.11
CA LEU A 799 -36.18 -11.53 1.70
C LEU A 799 -36.85 -12.35 2.81
N ARG A 800 -37.96 -11.88 3.39
CA ARG A 800 -38.84 -12.74 4.22
C ARG A 800 -39.49 -13.87 3.43
N ARG A 801 -39.82 -13.65 2.15
CA ARG A 801 -40.40 -14.67 1.26
C ARG A 801 -39.35 -15.51 0.53
N ALA A 802 -38.10 -15.07 0.51
CA ALA A 802 -37.00 -15.80 -0.10
C ALA A 802 -36.79 -17.17 0.55
N GLY A 803 -36.31 -18.13 -0.23
CA GLY A 803 -36.03 -19.49 0.22
C GLY A 803 -35.28 -20.28 -0.85
N VAL A 804 -34.97 -21.52 -0.52
CA VAL A 804 -34.42 -22.45 -1.51
C VAL A 804 -35.43 -22.72 -2.61
N THR A 805 -34.94 -22.89 -3.83
CA THR A 805 -35.71 -23.22 -5.03
C THR A 805 -35.39 -24.63 -5.50
N SER A 806 -36.21 -25.17 -6.41
CA SER A 806 -35.92 -26.45 -7.07
C SER A 806 -34.51 -26.46 -7.67
N VAL A 807 -33.79 -27.58 -7.56
CA VAL A 807 -32.44 -27.74 -8.11
C VAL A 807 -32.37 -27.67 -9.64
N GLU A 808 -33.53 -27.65 -10.30
CA GLU A 808 -33.69 -27.55 -11.76
C GLU A 808 -34.01 -26.11 -12.22
N GLU A 809 -34.28 -25.17 -11.31
CA GLU A 809 -34.78 -23.83 -11.66
C GLU A 809 -33.71 -22.95 -12.34
N ARG A 810 -32.43 -23.18 -12.03
CA ARG A 810 -31.30 -22.36 -12.50
C ARG A 810 -30.30 -23.19 -13.32
N PRO A 811 -30.67 -23.74 -14.49
CA PRO A 811 -29.81 -24.64 -15.26
C PRO A 811 -28.54 -23.96 -15.82
N GLY A 812 -28.53 -22.62 -15.88
CA GLY A 812 -27.37 -21.82 -16.26
C GLY A 812 -26.31 -21.69 -15.15
N ASN A 813 -26.62 -22.09 -13.91
CA ASN A 813 -25.69 -22.21 -12.80
C ASN A 813 -24.83 -23.47 -12.92
N ARG A 814 -24.07 -23.57 -14.02
CA ARG A 814 -23.37 -24.78 -14.42
C ARG A 814 -21.87 -24.56 -14.39
N SER A 815 -21.16 -25.41 -13.68
CA SER A 815 -19.70 -25.39 -13.64
C SER A 815 -19.08 -25.99 -14.90
N PRO A 816 -17.76 -25.78 -15.14
CA PRO A 816 -17.04 -26.39 -16.26
C PRO A 816 -17.12 -27.90 -16.36
N PHE A 817 -17.43 -28.58 -15.26
CA PHE A 817 -17.52 -30.04 -15.19
C PHE A 817 -18.97 -30.55 -15.21
N GLY A 818 -19.95 -29.68 -15.43
CA GLY A 818 -21.37 -30.05 -15.49
C GLY A 818 -22.08 -30.12 -14.13
N VAL A 819 -21.43 -29.65 -13.06
CA VAL A 819 -22.05 -29.59 -11.73
C VAL A 819 -22.97 -28.36 -11.64
N LEU A 820 -24.19 -28.56 -11.19
CA LEU A 820 -25.23 -27.53 -11.16
C LEU A 820 -25.41 -26.94 -9.77
N ASP A 821 -25.82 -25.67 -9.77
CA ASP A 821 -26.19 -24.89 -8.60
C ASP A 821 -25.07 -24.77 -7.57
N MET A 822 -23.85 -24.49 -8.06
CA MET A 822 -22.67 -24.37 -7.19
C MET A 822 -22.70 -23.07 -6.37
N VAL A 823 -23.30 -21.98 -6.85
CA VAL A 823 -23.35 -20.71 -6.09
C VAL A 823 -24.77 -20.27 -5.83
N GLY A 824 -25.06 -19.72 -4.65
CA GLY A 824 -26.41 -19.35 -4.25
C GLY A 824 -27.30 -20.57 -3.94
N ASN A 825 -28.62 -20.33 -3.89
CA ASN A 825 -29.64 -21.27 -3.41
C ASN A 825 -29.42 -21.68 -1.95
N CYS A 826 -28.49 -22.59 -1.65
CA CYS A 826 -28.08 -22.90 -0.29
C CYS A 826 -26.55 -23.03 -0.16
N TRP A 827 -26.05 -22.67 1.02
CA TRP A 827 -24.72 -23.05 1.44
C TRP A 827 -24.57 -24.56 1.45
N GLU A 828 -23.38 -25.06 1.12
CA GLU A 828 -23.11 -26.49 1.11
C GLU A 828 -22.04 -26.90 2.12
N TRP A 829 -22.36 -27.89 2.96
CA TRP A 829 -21.39 -28.50 3.87
C TRP A 829 -20.22 -29.15 3.13
N THR A 830 -19.02 -28.95 3.67
CA THR A 830 -17.79 -29.63 3.23
C THR A 830 -17.16 -30.40 4.39
N SER A 831 -16.25 -31.33 4.11
CA SER A 831 -15.49 -32.05 5.14
C SER A 831 -14.33 -31.23 5.73
N SER A 832 -14.09 -30.01 5.24
CA SER A 832 -12.98 -29.17 5.68
C SER A 832 -13.32 -28.37 6.95
N SER A 833 -12.36 -28.26 7.86
CA SER A 833 -12.40 -27.37 9.03
C SER A 833 -11.21 -26.39 8.95
N LEU A 834 -11.36 -25.19 9.54
CA LEU A 834 -10.27 -24.20 9.60
C LEU A 834 -9.48 -24.33 10.91
N ALA A 835 -9.96 -23.71 11.99
CA ALA A 835 -9.27 -23.64 13.28
C ALA A 835 -10.00 -24.39 14.41
N ASP A 836 -11.33 -24.29 14.48
CA ASP A 836 -12.16 -24.97 15.47
C ASP A 836 -12.64 -26.34 14.93
N PRO A 837 -12.30 -27.47 15.58
CA PRO A 837 -12.79 -28.80 15.20
C PRO A 837 -14.33 -28.93 15.26
N GLY A 838 -15.00 -28.11 16.07
CA GLY A 838 -16.46 -28.03 16.18
C GLY A 838 -17.14 -27.29 15.01
N GLU A 839 -16.36 -26.74 14.08
CA GLU A 839 -16.86 -26.02 12.93
C GLU A 839 -16.42 -26.68 11.61
N ALA A 840 -17.21 -26.45 10.56
CA ALA A 840 -16.88 -26.87 9.20
C ALA A 840 -17.08 -25.72 8.22
N VAL A 841 -16.33 -25.77 7.13
CA VAL A 841 -16.44 -24.82 6.03
C VAL A 841 -17.70 -25.13 5.23
N ILE A 842 -18.47 -24.08 4.95
CA ILE A 842 -19.58 -24.09 4.01
C ILE A 842 -19.22 -23.25 2.79
N CYS A 843 -19.69 -23.65 1.61
CA CYS A 843 -19.33 -23.01 0.35
C CYS A 843 -20.54 -22.49 -0.45
N GLY A 844 -20.30 -21.51 -1.32
CA GLY A 844 -21.21 -21.08 -2.39
C GLY A 844 -22.22 -19.98 -2.06
N GLY A 845 -22.56 -19.81 -0.77
CA GLY A 845 -23.55 -18.83 -0.35
C GLY A 845 -25.01 -19.26 -0.62
N SER A 846 -25.98 -18.50 -0.10
CA SER A 846 -27.41 -18.87 -0.13
C SER A 846 -28.32 -17.82 -0.76
N TYR A 847 -29.59 -18.16 -0.91
CA TYR A 847 -30.67 -17.32 -1.45
C TYR A 847 -30.82 -15.94 -0.75
N ASP A 848 -30.31 -15.78 0.47
CA ASP A 848 -30.39 -14.56 1.28
C ASP A 848 -29.07 -13.78 1.34
N ASN A 849 -28.01 -14.24 0.65
CA ASN A 849 -26.78 -13.48 0.49
C ASN A 849 -26.81 -12.62 -0.78
N PRO A 850 -26.24 -11.40 -0.76
CA PRO A 850 -26.18 -10.56 -1.96
C PRO A 850 -25.23 -11.14 -3.01
N MET A 851 -25.44 -10.85 -4.29
CA MET A 851 -24.70 -11.42 -5.42
C MET A 851 -23.17 -11.29 -5.26
N ARG A 852 -22.70 -10.15 -4.73
CA ARG A 852 -21.28 -9.90 -4.43
C ARG A 852 -20.67 -10.85 -3.40
N ALA A 853 -21.50 -11.57 -2.63
CA ALA A 853 -21.11 -12.52 -1.61
C ALA A 853 -21.40 -13.98 -1.99
N VAL A 854 -21.83 -14.26 -3.23
CA VAL A 854 -22.13 -15.63 -3.74
C VAL A 854 -21.28 -15.93 -4.98
N GLN A 855 -19.98 -16.16 -4.77
CA GLN A 855 -18.99 -16.46 -5.80
C GLN A 855 -18.39 -17.86 -5.60
N THR A 856 -17.66 -18.37 -6.59
CA THR A 856 -16.99 -19.69 -6.52
C THR A 856 -16.00 -19.78 -5.36
N SER A 857 -15.40 -18.66 -4.94
CA SER A 857 -14.50 -18.58 -3.79
C SER A 857 -15.20 -18.28 -2.45
N THR A 858 -16.52 -18.07 -2.44
CA THR A 858 -17.27 -17.75 -1.22
C THR A 858 -17.21 -18.94 -0.25
N LYS A 859 -16.71 -18.66 0.95
CA LYS A 859 -16.62 -19.60 2.07
C LYS A 859 -17.16 -18.95 3.34
N GLY A 860 -17.89 -19.74 4.11
CA GLY A 860 -18.29 -19.42 5.47
C GLY A 860 -17.83 -20.52 6.43
N VAL A 861 -17.97 -20.27 7.72
CA VAL A 861 -17.75 -21.26 8.77
C VAL A 861 -19.04 -21.41 9.55
N TYR A 862 -19.44 -22.65 9.81
CA TYR A 862 -20.65 -22.93 10.58
C TYR A 862 -20.42 -24.11 11.54
N ARG A 863 -21.07 -24.05 12.70
CA ARG A 863 -20.93 -25.07 13.75
C ARG A 863 -21.51 -26.39 13.26
N LYS A 864 -20.78 -27.50 13.43
CA LYS A 864 -21.18 -28.84 12.99
C LYS A 864 -22.52 -29.29 13.59
N ASN A 865 -22.80 -28.89 14.83
CA ASN A 865 -24.07 -29.17 15.53
C ASN A 865 -25.22 -28.23 15.11
N GLY A 866 -24.93 -27.19 14.34
CA GLY A 866 -25.92 -26.24 13.87
C GLY A 866 -26.67 -26.74 12.64
N ALA A 867 -27.89 -26.25 12.45
CA ALA A 867 -28.69 -26.45 11.26
C ALA A 867 -29.38 -25.15 10.85
N SER A 868 -29.44 -24.86 9.54
CA SER A 868 -30.01 -23.63 9.01
C SER A 868 -30.87 -23.91 7.78
N ASN A 869 -31.93 -23.12 7.58
CA ASN A 869 -32.78 -23.20 6.39
C ASN A 869 -32.10 -22.71 5.11
N ALA A 870 -30.86 -22.22 5.23
CA ALA A 870 -30.02 -21.77 4.13
C ALA A 870 -28.80 -22.69 3.91
N VAL A 871 -28.66 -23.79 4.68
CA VAL A 871 -27.52 -24.71 4.60
C VAL A 871 -28.01 -26.12 4.25
N GLY A 872 -27.52 -26.64 3.13
CA GLY A 872 -27.65 -28.01 2.66
C GLY A 872 -26.29 -28.64 2.36
N PHE A 873 -26.23 -29.58 1.43
CA PHE A 873 -24.98 -30.28 1.08
C PHE A 873 -25.08 -31.06 -0.24
N ARG A 874 -23.93 -31.45 -0.77
CA ARG A 874 -23.81 -32.44 -1.84
C ARG A 874 -22.74 -33.48 -1.53
N CYS A 875 -22.80 -34.60 -2.22
CA CYS A 875 -21.87 -35.70 -2.03
C CYS A 875 -20.89 -35.81 -3.19
N VAL A 876 -19.75 -36.43 -2.93
CA VAL A 876 -18.75 -36.79 -3.93
C VAL A 876 -18.28 -38.23 -3.75
N ARG A 877 -17.75 -38.82 -4.83
CA ARG A 877 -17.11 -40.14 -4.83
C ARG A 877 -15.73 -40.04 -5.47
N ASP A 878 -14.75 -40.70 -4.86
CA ASP A 878 -13.42 -40.82 -5.45
C ASP A 878 -13.49 -41.70 -6.72
N VAL A 879 -12.77 -41.29 -7.77
CA VAL A 879 -12.70 -42.06 -9.01
C VAL A 879 -11.44 -42.93 -8.96
N ASP A 880 -11.63 -44.25 -8.97
CA ASP A 880 -10.52 -45.20 -9.04
C ASP A 880 -9.81 -45.04 -10.39
N THR A 881 -8.64 -44.42 -10.35
CA THR A 881 -7.70 -44.48 -11.45
C THR A 881 -7.03 -45.83 -11.33
N GLY A 882 -7.56 -46.84 -12.03
CA GLY A 882 -7.00 -48.19 -12.01
C GLY A 882 -5.48 -48.12 -12.16
N GLY A 883 -4.76 -48.54 -11.11
CA GLY A 883 -3.33 -48.59 -11.14
C GLY A 883 -2.91 -49.46 -12.31
N ALA A 884 -2.09 -48.91 -13.21
CA ALA A 884 -1.09 -49.75 -13.86
C ALA A 884 -0.34 -50.41 -12.71
N ALA A 885 -0.61 -51.69 -12.50
CA ALA A 885 0.10 -52.49 -11.52
C ALA A 885 1.59 -52.41 -11.86
N ASP A 886 2.33 -51.67 -11.05
CA ASP A 886 3.78 -51.72 -11.01
C ASP A 886 4.15 -53.14 -10.58
N THR A 887 4.35 -53.99 -11.58
CA THR A 887 4.90 -55.33 -11.43
C THR A 887 6.41 -55.20 -11.39
N SER A 888 6.92 -54.51 -10.37
CA SER A 888 8.34 -54.54 -10.03
C SER A 888 8.50 -54.42 -8.52
N GLY A 889 9.04 -55.48 -7.90
CA GLY A 889 9.42 -55.47 -6.48
C GLY A 889 8.68 -56.47 -5.60
N THR A 890 8.68 -57.75 -5.96
CA THR A 890 8.61 -58.82 -4.95
C THR A 890 10.02 -59.00 -4.41
N GLU A 891 10.35 -58.35 -3.29
CA GLU A 891 11.49 -58.75 -2.46
C GLU A 891 10.96 -59.43 -1.20
N GLU A 892 11.32 -60.71 -1.12
CA GLU A 892 11.16 -61.60 0.02
C GLU A 892 11.71 -60.96 1.30
N ARG A 893 10.87 -60.86 2.34
CA ARG A 893 11.34 -60.86 3.72
C ARG A 893 11.23 -62.27 4.28
N THR A 894 12.33 -63.00 4.16
CA THR A 894 12.66 -64.12 5.06
C THR A 894 13.11 -63.59 6.42
N THR A 895 12.68 -64.32 7.45
CA THR A 895 12.95 -64.26 8.91
C THR A 895 12.31 -63.14 9.71
#